data_AF-A0A094LVE3-F1
#
_entry.id   AF-A0A094LVE3-F1
#
_cell.length_a   1.000
_cell.length_b   1.000
_cell.length_c   1.000
_cell.angle_alpha   90.00
_cell.angle_beta   90.00
_cell.angle_gamma   90.00
#
_symmetry.space_group_name_H-M   'P 1'
#
loop_
_entity.id
_entity.type
_entity.pdbx_description
1 polymer ?
#
loop_
_entity_poly.entity_id
_entity_poly.type
_entity_poly.pdbx_seq_one_letter_code
_entity_poly.pdbx_strand_id
1 'polypeptide(L)'
;MSRKWTLLLAAMVVVVIVLLLLLSTSHQPSSQQITPVAPQQFAVKNGAATAAGRSIPTASPPDPHNFADCRRLTKDKDKAENTWLWENYEQWDRYLAQGYSLDEITQAIDYLGNSNFAEEFRIKQLRKHSQLTQDNLSIQKTFEDNAPDDVLQGAKALGFKLQRKIPVPDLAEFMALDDAEKAKRPMPQQVSIDDVAYFLIDIETKEADIQRLLTHLENPAATVGYDKIATTSLLDYAIYGNRAGIVKQLLDAGVQPSNDRYLGSSQEWALINLSDHIFDDKTQVTVAVDIVNMLLPYDLGARFSAQDDKNIEGYIPRNYFRFEPPQVRQLMQDYGLDLMEIPQRDAIALDVKHRQSPLITELSRQRAEYLNQQFGIDDSPVFFQHCHDTLAEVRQRWQVASAPEQLKQLQQQYPDAPDLLMQQAAKIDPLLVDWYRQQTINSFPQRFVPESDAIFAPLNRDDDIDAAIKLAEQHQLSDVQKNNLFFQMLGYDGRYYRKLANSALYTVDVPYYILTQHNLSPLKVQRLEEGGADLANKDDHGKTLVYYAALQHNVALLNYLQQQGYPFDLDEDNGEDPLHAVLFPERYQFSAEHLLEMVDILMRYQPTIDEFHLRRMALLKLLYPLLYQQLSHHYPQLSVTDDMALPSVKPN
;
A
#
# COMPACT_ATOMS: atom_id res chain seq x y z
N MET A 1 -11.98 -47.87 -13.01
CA MET A 1 -11.51 -47.11 -11.83
C MET A 1 -11.42 -48.04 -10.63
N SER A 2 -10.25 -48.12 -9.98
CA SER A 2 -9.96 -49.14 -8.98
C SER A 2 -10.58 -48.79 -7.61
N ARG A 3 -10.90 -49.83 -6.83
CA ARG A 3 -11.41 -49.80 -5.44
C ARG A 3 -10.65 -48.87 -4.47
N LYS A 4 -9.46 -48.39 -4.85
CA LYS A 4 -8.66 -47.42 -4.09
C LYS A 4 -9.22 -45.99 -4.15
N TRP A 5 -9.85 -45.59 -5.27
CA TRP A 5 -10.43 -44.24 -5.43
C TRP A 5 -11.72 -44.06 -4.65
N THR A 6 -12.54 -45.11 -4.54
CA THR A 6 -13.76 -45.11 -3.73
C THR A 6 -13.49 -45.02 -2.22
N LEU A 7 -12.34 -45.53 -1.76
CA LEU A 7 -11.94 -45.46 -0.36
C LEU A 7 -11.33 -44.09 0.01
N LEU A 8 -10.62 -43.44 -0.91
CA LEU A 8 -10.10 -42.08 -0.74
C LEU A 8 -11.21 -41.02 -0.71
N LEU A 9 -12.23 -41.16 -1.56
CA LEU A 9 -13.42 -40.31 -1.55
C LEU A 9 -14.24 -40.49 -0.26
N ALA A 10 -14.41 -41.73 0.21
CA ALA A 10 -15.09 -41.99 1.48
C ALA A 10 -14.32 -41.42 2.68
N ALA A 11 -12.98 -41.49 2.67
CA ALA A 11 -12.15 -40.93 3.74
C ALA A 11 -12.20 -39.39 3.78
N MET A 12 -12.19 -38.72 2.62
CA MET A 12 -12.32 -37.26 2.56
C MET A 12 -13.70 -36.78 3.03
N VAL A 13 -14.78 -37.48 2.67
CA VAL A 13 -16.13 -37.15 3.15
C VAL A 13 -16.24 -37.28 4.67
N VAL A 14 -15.61 -38.30 5.27
CA VAL A 14 -15.58 -38.48 6.73
C VAL A 14 -14.78 -37.36 7.42
N VAL A 15 -13.64 -36.95 6.86
CA VAL A 15 -12.83 -35.84 7.41
C VAL A 15 -13.60 -34.51 7.38
N VAL A 16 -14.33 -34.22 6.31
CA VAL A 16 -15.18 -33.03 6.20
C VAL A 16 -16.34 -33.07 7.20
N ILE A 17 -16.99 -34.23 7.40
CA ILE A 17 -18.05 -34.39 8.40
C ILE A 17 -17.51 -34.21 9.82
N VAL A 18 -16.32 -34.73 10.13
CA VAL A 18 -15.69 -34.57 11.45
C VAL A 18 -15.27 -33.11 11.70
N LEU A 19 -14.76 -32.39 10.69
CA LEU A 19 -14.47 -30.96 10.78
C LEU A 19 -15.74 -30.12 11.00
N LEU A 20 -16.85 -30.45 10.34
CA LEU A 20 -18.14 -29.79 10.54
C LEU A 20 -18.75 -30.08 11.92
N LEU A 21 -18.55 -31.29 12.46
CA LEU A 21 -18.97 -31.64 13.82
C LEU A 21 -18.11 -30.98 14.91
N LEU A 22 -16.81 -30.76 14.66
CA LEU A 22 -15.94 -30.03 15.59
C LEU A 22 -16.24 -28.52 15.61
N LEU A 23 -16.60 -27.93 14.47
CA LEU A 23 -17.00 -26.52 14.34
C LEU A 23 -18.38 -26.20 14.96
N SER A 24 -19.19 -27.22 15.28
CA SER A 24 -20.53 -27.04 15.89
C SER A 24 -20.53 -27.14 17.42
N THR A 25 -19.36 -27.29 18.06
CA THR A 25 -19.21 -27.34 19.52
C THR A 25 -18.45 -26.14 20.08
N SER A 26 -18.93 -24.93 19.81
CA SER A 26 -18.57 -23.74 20.60
C SER A 26 -19.84 -23.11 21.17
N HIS A 27 -19.91 -23.03 22.50
CA HIS A 27 -21.01 -22.48 23.28
C HIS A 27 -21.50 -21.11 22.78
N GLN A 28 -22.81 -21.01 22.52
CA GLN A 28 -23.53 -19.73 22.48
C GLN A 28 -23.96 -19.32 23.90
N PRO A 29 -23.79 -18.04 24.29
CA PRO A 29 -24.67 -17.41 25.26
C PRO A 29 -25.97 -16.96 24.58
N SER A 30 -27.05 -17.02 25.37
CA SER A 30 -28.45 -16.79 25.04
C SER A 30 -28.76 -15.47 24.31
N SER A 31 -29.55 -15.56 23.23
CA SER A 31 -30.39 -14.44 22.76
C SER A 31 -31.78 -14.94 22.34
N GLN A 32 -32.78 -14.15 22.68
CA GLN A 32 -34.20 -14.44 22.66
C GLN A 32 -34.76 -14.80 21.27
N GLN A 33 -35.82 -15.61 21.30
CA GLN A 33 -36.58 -16.11 20.15
C GLN A 33 -37.18 -14.97 19.30
N ILE A 34 -36.88 -14.97 18.01
CA ILE A 34 -37.75 -14.39 16.97
C ILE A 34 -38.01 -15.49 15.94
N THR A 35 -39.28 -15.84 15.77
CA THR A 35 -39.77 -16.85 14.82
C THR A 35 -39.48 -16.48 13.36
N PRO A 36 -39.04 -17.42 12.50
CA PRO A 36 -38.79 -17.15 11.09
C PRO A 36 -40.08 -17.20 10.27
N VAL A 37 -40.34 -16.14 9.50
CA VAL A 37 -41.36 -16.10 8.43
C VAL A 37 -40.69 -16.51 7.11
N ALA A 38 -41.36 -17.38 6.36
CA ALA A 38 -40.86 -18.01 5.13
C ALA A 38 -40.47 -17.01 4.02
N PRO A 39 -39.46 -17.32 3.17
CA PRO A 39 -39.03 -16.45 2.08
C PRO A 39 -40.03 -16.53 0.92
N GLN A 40 -40.73 -15.43 0.65
CA GLN A 40 -41.42 -15.21 -0.62
C GLN A 40 -40.49 -14.49 -1.60
N GLN A 41 -40.34 -15.09 -2.78
CA GLN A 41 -39.69 -14.54 -3.95
C GLN A 41 -40.28 -13.17 -4.31
N PHE A 42 -39.42 -12.17 -4.52
CA PHE A 42 -39.86 -10.92 -5.15
C PHE A 42 -39.03 -10.62 -6.39
N ALA A 43 -39.73 -10.78 -7.51
CA ALA A 43 -39.36 -10.30 -8.82
C ALA A 43 -39.30 -8.76 -8.83
N VAL A 44 -38.31 -8.24 -9.55
CA VAL A 44 -38.10 -6.82 -9.84
C VAL A 44 -39.30 -6.26 -10.60
N LYS A 45 -39.96 -5.24 -10.05
CA LYS A 45 -40.80 -4.30 -10.81
C LYS A 45 -40.61 -2.87 -10.32
N ASN A 46 -40.20 -2.03 -11.27
CA ASN A 46 -40.17 -0.57 -11.19
C ASN A 46 -41.56 -0.02 -10.84
N GLY A 47 -41.61 0.91 -9.89
CA GLY A 47 -42.81 1.67 -9.54
C GLY A 47 -42.45 2.78 -8.56
N ALA A 48 -42.39 4.02 -9.06
CA ALA A 48 -42.30 5.21 -8.23
C ALA A 48 -43.55 5.31 -7.34
N ALA A 49 -43.36 5.35 -6.01
CA ALA A 49 -44.35 5.83 -5.07
C ALA A 49 -43.65 6.39 -3.82
N THR A 50 -43.97 7.65 -3.55
CA THR A 50 -43.53 8.51 -2.46
C THR A 50 -43.72 7.91 -1.08
N ALA A 51 -42.65 7.86 -0.29
CA ALA A 51 -42.70 7.66 1.16
C ALA A 51 -42.10 8.89 1.85
N ALA A 52 -42.94 9.56 2.64
CA ALA A 52 -42.54 10.62 3.55
C ALA A 52 -41.61 10.04 4.63
N GLY A 53 -40.30 10.13 4.38
CA GLY A 53 -39.24 9.88 5.34
C GLY A 53 -38.67 11.20 5.82
N ARG A 54 -38.31 11.26 7.11
CA ARG A 54 -37.61 12.37 7.75
C ARG A 54 -36.55 12.96 6.81
N SER A 55 -36.69 14.24 6.48
CA SER A 55 -35.66 14.99 5.78
C SER A 55 -34.41 15.02 6.66
N ILE A 56 -33.47 14.11 6.39
CA ILE A 56 -32.05 14.41 6.56
C ILE A 56 -31.85 15.73 5.81
N PRO A 57 -31.23 16.77 6.41
CA PRO A 57 -30.91 17.97 5.63
C PRO A 57 -30.14 17.47 4.41
N THR A 58 -30.71 17.65 3.23
CA THR A 58 -30.04 17.40 1.97
C THR A 58 -28.69 18.06 2.10
N ALA A 59 -27.62 17.26 2.11
CA ALA A 59 -26.27 17.81 2.06
C ALA A 59 -26.28 18.83 0.91
N SER A 60 -25.83 20.05 1.19
CA SER A 60 -25.76 21.09 0.15
C SER A 60 -25.09 20.50 -1.08
N PRO A 61 -25.55 20.85 -2.29
CA PRO A 61 -24.90 20.39 -3.50
C PRO A 61 -23.41 20.74 -3.43
N PRO A 62 -22.52 19.84 -3.89
CA PRO A 62 -21.09 20.06 -3.80
C PRO A 62 -20.69 21.32 -4.58
N ASP A 63 -19.83 22.15 -3.98
CA ASP A 63 -19.38 23.42 -4.57
C ASP A 63 -17.94 23.31 -5.08
N PRO A 64 -17.68 23.47 -6.40
CA PRO A 64 -16.33 23.35 -6.96
C PRO A 64 -15.42 24.55 -6.63
N HIS A 65 -15.96 25.59 -5.97
CA HIS A 65 -15.21 26.74 -5.44
C HIS A 65 -14.96 26.63 -3.94
N ASN A 66 -15.41 25.56 -3.29
CA ASN A 66 -15.17 25.29 -1.88
C ASN A 66 -13.98 24.34 -1.70
N PHE A 67 -12.95 24.78 -0.98
CA PHE A 67 -11.75 24.00 -0.76
C PHE A 67 -12.02 22.63 -0.08
N ALA A 68 -12.88 22.60 0.94
CA ALA A 68 -13.16 21.38 1.69
C ALA A 68 -13.93 20.35 0.84
N ASP A 69 -14.90 20.80 0.04
CA ASP A 69 -15.60 19.95 -0.92
C ASP A 69 -14.62 19.42 -1.96
N CYS A 70 -13.82 20.28 -2.58
CA CYS A 70 -12.87 19.87 -3.60
C CYS A 70 -11.83 18.89 -3.07
N ARG A 71 -11.26 19.12 -1.89
CA ARG A 71 -10.26 18.21 -1.31
C ARG A 71 -10.85 16.83 -1.02
N ARG A 72 -12.08 16.76 -0.50
CA ARG A 72 -12.80 15.50 -0.27
C ARG A 72 -13.15 14.81 -1.59
N LEU A 73 -13.80 15.52 -2.50
CA LEU A 73 -14.35 14.98 -3.74
C LEU A 73 -13.25 14.58 -4.73
N THR A 74 -12.11 15.27 -4.79
CA THR A 74 -10.98 14.83 -5.62
C THR A 74 -10.44 13.47 -5.15
N LYS A 75 -10.36 13.23 -3.83
CA LYS A 75 -9.96 11.92 -3.30
C LYS A 75 -11.01 10.84 -3.59
N ASP A 76 -12.28 11.18 -3.41
CA ASP A 76 -13.39 10.25 -3.69
C ASP A 76 -13.52 9.95 -5.18
N LYS A 77 -13.19 10.92 -6.05
CA LYS A 77 -13.17 10.77 -7.51
C LYS A 77 -12.17 9.69 -7.92
N ASP A 78 -10.94 9.71 -7.43
CA ASP A 78 -9.93 8.71 -7.78
C ASP A 78 -10.43 7.29 -7.41
N LYS A 79 -11.10 7.16 -6.25
CA LYS A 79 -11.73 5.90 -5.85
C LYS A 79 -12.87 5.50 -6.80
N ALA A 80 -13.73 6.44 -7.17
CA ALA A 80 -14.85 6.21 -8.08
C ALA A 80 -14.36 5.82 -9.48
N GLU A 81 -13.33 6.49 -10.03
CA GLU A 81 -12.73 6.14 -11.31
C GLU A 81 -12.14 4.73 -11.29
N ASN A 82 -11.45 4.34 -10.21
CA ASN A 82 -10.97 2.98 -10.02
C ASN A 82 -12.10 1.94 -9.94
N THR A 83 -13.18 2.24 -9.20
CA THR A 83 -14.37 1.36 -9.16
C THR A 83 -14.95 1.16 -10.55
N TRP A 84 -15.15 2.26 -11.30
CA TRP A 84 -15.66 2.19 -12.67
C TRP A 84 -14.77 1.35 -13.57
N LEU A 85 -13.44 1.51 -13.49
CA LEU A 85 -12.50 0.69 -14.26
C LEU A 85 -12.65 -0.80 -13.94
N TRP A 86 -12.65 -1.17 -12.65
CA TRP A 86 -12.79 -2.56 -12.20
C TRP A 86 -14.11 -3.19 -12.66
N GLU A 87 -15.22 -2.48 -12.52
CA GLU A 87 -16.55 -2.96 -12.94
C GLU A 87 -16.64 -3.19 -14.46
N ASN A 88 -15.83 -2.46 -15.23
CA ASN A 88 -15.77 -2.63 -16.68
C ASN A 88 -14.66 -3.59 -17.13
N TYR A 89 -13.60 -3.81 -16.33
CA TYR A 89 -12.34 -4.48 -16.69
C TYR A 89 -12.52 -5.85 -17.36
N GLU A 90 -13.45 -6.67 -16.87
CA GLU A 90 -13.67 -8.01 -17.43
C GLU A 90 -14.29 -8.00 -18.84
N GLN A 91 -14.85 -6.87 -19.28
CA GLN A 91 -15.58 -6.76 -20.55
C GLN A 91 -14.78 -6.08 -21.67
N TRP A 92 -13.53 -5.66 -21.43
CA TRP A 92 -12.75 -4.90 -22.42
C TRP A 92 -12.38 -5.71 -23.66
N ASP A 93 -12.33 -7.03 -23.56
CA ASP A 93 -12.09 -7.91 -24.69
C ASP A 93 -13.20 -7.84 -25.76
N ARG A 94 -14.41 -7.38 -25.40
CA ARG A 94 -15.51 -7.13 -26.35
C ARG A 94 -15.12 -6.12 -27.44
N TYR A 95 -14.21 -5.19 -27.15
CA TYR A 95 -13.78 -4.17 -28.11
C TYR A 95 -12.94 -4.77 -29.24
N LEU A 96 -12.29 -5.92 -29.02
CA LEU A 96 -11.65 -6.68 -30.10
C LEU A 96 -12.69 -7.12 -31.14
N ALA A 97 -13.86 -7.58 -30.68
CA ALA A 97 -14.96 -7.97 -31.57
C ALA A 97 -15.63 -6.78 -32.30
N GLN A 98 -15.44 -5.56 -31.79
CA GLN A 98 -15.90 -4.32 -32.42
C GLN A 98 -14.88 -3.75 -33.42
N GLY A 99 -13.74 -4.43 -33.62
CA GLY A 99 -12.73 -4.05 -34.61
C GLY A 99 -11.58 -3.20 -34.08
N TYR A 100 -11.54 -2.90 -32.78
CA TYR A 100 -10.38 -2.23 -32.17
C TYR A 100 -9.20 -3.19 -32.05
N SER A 101 -7.99 -2.69 -32.28
CA SER A 101 -6.76 -3.45 -32.10
C SER A 101 -6.41 -3.65 -30.62
N LEU A 102 -5.59 -4.65 -30.33
CA LEU A 102 -5.05 -4.87 -28.98
C LEU A 102 -4.32 -3.63 -28.45
N ASP A 103 -3.60 -2.92 -29.33
CA ASP A 103 -2.86 -1.69 -29.01
C ASP A 103 -3.81 -0.55 -28.60
N GLU A 104 -4.89 -0.31 -29.37
CA GLU A 104 -5.89 0.73 -29.05
C GLU A 104 -6.60 0.45 -27.72
N ILE A 105 -6.91 -0.81 -27.43
CA ILE A 105 -7.57 -1.19 -26.17
C ILE A 105 -6.58 -1.06 -25.00
N THR A 106 -5.35 -1.58 -25.16
CA THR A 106 -4.29 -1.44 -24.14
C THR A 106 -4.09 0.02 -23.78
N GLN A 107 -4.00 0.88 -24.80
CA GLN A 107 -3.84 2.32 -24.63
C GLN A 107 -5.03 2.98 -23.94
N ALA A 108 -6.27 2.57 -24.27
CA ALA A 108 -7.44 3.09 -23.60
C ALA A 108 -7.50 2.70 -22.11
N ILE A 109 -7.08 1.49 -21.76
CA ILE A 109 -6.96 1.04 -20.36
C ILE A 109 -5.89 1.85 -19.64
N ASP A 110 -4.72 2.04 -20.25
CA ASP A 110 -3.63 2.82 -19.65
C ASP A 110 -4.03 4.28 -19.42
N TYR A 111 -4.68 4.90 -20.42
CA TYR A 111 -5.17 6.28 -20.33
C TYR A 111 -6.21 6.49 -19.22
N LEU A 112 -7.18 5.56 -19.12
CA LEU A 112 -8.30 5.71 -18.19
C LEU A 112 -7.98 5.20 -16.79
N GLY A 113 -7.05 4.26 -16.67
CA GLY A 113 -6.62 3.68 -15.42
C GLY A 113 -5.14 3.88 -15.19
N ASN A 114 -4.39 2.80 -15.31
CA ASN A 114 -2.94 2.81 -15.14
C ASN A 114 -2.32 1.64 -15.92
N SER A 115 -0.99 1.67 -15.99
CA SER A 115 -0.20 0.69 -16.72
C SER A 115 -0.30 -0.73 -16.17
N ASN A 116 -0.69 -0.93 -14.90
CA ASN A 116 -0.88 -2.27 -14.33
C ASN A 116 -2.08 -2.98 -14.97
N PHE A 117 -3.22 -2.27 -15.09
CA PHE A 117 -4.41 -2.83 -15.74
C PHE A 117 -4.16 -3.09 -17.23
N ALA A 118 -3.47 -2.17 -17.89
CA ALA A 118 -3.16 -2.30 -19.31
C ALA A 118 -2.22 -3.48 -19.59
N GLU A 119 -1.18 -3.65 -18.77
CA GLU A 119 -0.29 -4.81 -18.83
C GLU A 119 -1.04 -6.12 -18.59
N GLU A 120 -1.83 -6.19 -17.52
CA GLU A 120 -2.59 -7.40 -17.17
C GLU A 120 -3.58 -7.79 -18.28
N PHE A 121 -4.32 -6.82 -18.83
CA PHE A 121 -5.21 -7.07 -19.95
C PHE A 121 -4.44 -7.59 -21.16
N ARG A 122 -3.36 -6.90 -21.54
CA ARG A 122 -2.59 -7.23 -22.74
C ARG A 122 -1.95 -8.61 -22.64
N ILE A 123 -1.26 -8.92 -21.53
CA ILE A 123 -0.61 -10.21 -21.36
C ILE A 123 -1.64 -11.35 -21.34
N LYS A 124 -2.82 -11.13 -20.75
CA LYS A 124 -3.92 -12.09 -20.77
C LYS A 124 -4.41 -12.37 -22.20
N GLN A 125 -4.53 -11.34 -23.05
CA GLN A 125 -4.89 -11.55 -24.46
C GLN A 125 -3.80 -12.30 -25.23
N LEU A 126 -2.52 -11.96 -25.01
CA LEU A 126 -1.39 -12.64 -25.67
C LEU A 126 -1.27 -14.11 -25.24
N ARG A 127 -1.64 -14.44 -23.99
CA ARG A 127 -1.62 -15.81 -23.45
C ARG A 127 -2.87 -16.62 -23.75
N LYS A 128 -3.93 -16.03 -24.33
CA LYS A 128 -5.24 -16.67 -24.55
C LYS A 128 -5.17 -18.02 -25.25
N HIS A 129 -4.18 -18.22 -26.11
CA HIS A 129 -3.96 -19.44 -26.87
C HIS A 129 -2.75 -20.28 -26.41
N SER A 130 -2.15 -19.95 -25.26
CA SER A 130 -1.10 -20.78 -24.63
C SER A 130 -1.64 -22.15 -24.23
N GLN A 131 -0.77 -23.16 -24.22
CA GLN A 131 -1.14 -24.52 -23.81
C GLN A 131 -1.73 -24.53 -22.39
N LEU A 132 -1.10 -23.83 -21.44
CA LEU A 132 -1.60 -23.72 -20.07
C LEU A 132 -3.02 -23.12 -20.00
N THR A 133 -3.31 -22.09 -20.81
CA THR A 133 -4.65 -21.49 -20.82
C THR A 133 -5.67 -22.49 -21.35
N GLN A 134 -5.34 -23.24 -22.40
CA GLN A 134 -6.22 -24.29 -22.93
C GLN A 134 -6.40 -25.45 -21.95
N ASP A 135 -5.34 -25.88 -21.26
CA ASP A 135 -5.39 -26.90 -20.21
C ASP A 135 -6.31 -26.45 -19.07
N ASN A 136 -6.15 -25.22 -18.58
CA ASN A 136 -6.97 -24.67 -17.52
C ASN A 136 -8.45 -24.59 -17.92
N LEU A 137 -8.75 -24.19 -19.16
CA LEU A 137 -10.11 -24.21 -19.69
C LEU A 137 -10.68 -25.64 -19.75
N SER A 138 -9.87 -26.62 -20.16
CA SER A 138 -10.27 -28.03 -20.20
C SER A 138 -10.53 -28.61 -18.81
N ILE A 139 -9.67 -28.30 -17.84
CA ILE A 139 -9.80 -28.71 -16.43
C ILE A 139 -11.07 -28.10 -15.84
N GLN A 140 -11.26 -26.80 -16.01
CA GLN A 140 -12.44 -26.09 -15.53
C GLN A 140 -13.71 -26.70 -16.13
N LYS A 141 -13.75 -26.89 -17.45
CA LYS A 141 -14.91 -27.51 -18.13
C LYS A 141 -15.17 -28.93 -17.63
N THR A 142 -14.12 -29.75 -17.46
CA THR A 142 -14.27 -31.11 -16.94
C THR A 142 -14.85 -31.10 -15.53
N PHE A 143 -14.43 -30.17 -14.67
CA PHE A 143 -15.03 -29.99 -13.36
C PHE A 143 -16.49 -29.58 -13.46
N GLU A 144 -16.82 -28.59 -14.30
CA GLU A 144 -18.19 -28.12 -14.49
C GLU A 144 -19.13 -29.21 -15.03
N ASP A 145 -18.65 -30.07 -15.94
CA ASP A 145 -19.42 -31.17 -16.53
C ASP A 145 -19.65 -32.34 -15.55
N ASN A 146 -18.87 -32.46 -14.46
CA ASN A 146 -18.90 -33.61 -13.56
C ASN A 146 -19.23 -33.27 -12.10
N ALA A 147 -19.20 -31.99 -11.70
CA ALA A 147 -19.50 -31.55 -10.34
C ALA A 147 -21.01 -31.59 -10.08
N PRO A 148 -21.46 -32.01 -8.87
CA PRO A 148 -22.84 -31.84 -8.44
C PRO A 148 -23.30 -30.38 -8.50
N ASP A 149 -24.60 -30.15 -8.77
CA ASP A 149 -25.15 -28.79 -8.96
C ASP A 149 -24.92 -27.87 -7.75
N ASP A 150 -25.01 -28.40 -6.52
CA ASP A 150 -24.78 -27.65 -5.28
C ASP A 150 -23.30 -27.24 -5.14
N VAL A 151 -22.38 -28.13 -5.49
CA VAL A 151 -20.94 -27.84 -5.54
C VAL A 151 -20.64 -26.80 -6.62
N LEU A 152 -21.23 -26.93 -7.80
CA LEU A 152 -21.03 -25.99 -8.90
C LEU A 152 -21.59 -24.60 -8.55
N GLN A 153 -22.77 -24.54 -7.93
CA GLN A 153 -23.37 -23.29 -7.47
C GLN A 153 -22.50 -22.62 -6.39
N GLY A 154 -22.02 -23.39 -5.40
CA GLY A 154 -21.11 -22.89 -4.38
C GLY A 154 -19.78 -22.39 -4.97
N ALA A 155 -19.18 -23.17 -5.87
CA ALA A 155 -17.94 -22.80 -6.56
C ALA A 155 -18.08 -21.50 -7.36
N LYS A 156 -19.19 -21.34 -8.11
CA LYS A 156 -19.49 -20.11 -8.86
C LYS A 156 -19.71 -18.92 -7.95
N ALA A 157 -20.44 -19.09 -6.84
CA ALA A 157 -20.67 -18.02 -5.87
C ALA A 157 -19.37 -17.54 -5.20
N LEU A 158 -18.38 -18.41 -5.06
CA LEU A 158 -17.06 -18.10 -4.51
C LEU A 158 -16.04 -17.61 -5.56
N GLY A 159 -16.41 -17.58 -6.85
CA GLY A 159 -15.46 -17.27 -7.93
C GLY A 159 -14.32 -18.29 -8.05
N PHE A 160 -14.56 -19.54 -7.65
CA PHE A 160 -13.56 -20.61 -7.66
C PHE A 160 -13.09 -20.94 -9.07
N LYS A 161 -11.77 -21.02 -9.28
CA LYS A 161 -11.15 -21.38 -10.56
C LYS A 161 -10.16 -22.51 -10.35
N LEU A 162 -10.22 -23.53 -11.21
CA LEU A 162 -9.22 -24.58 -11.28
C LEU A 162 -8.12 -24.21 -12.28
N GLN A 163 -6.90 -24.54 -11.92
CA GLN A 163 -5.73 -24.37 -12.77
C GLN A 163 -4.78 -25.54 -12.61
N ARG A 164 -4.05 -25.85 -13.68
CA ARG A 164 -2.94 -26.79 -13.66
C ARG A 164 -1.89 -26.27 -12.68
N LYS A 165 -1.40 -27.16 -11.81
CA LYS A 165 -0.29 -26.84 -10.91
C LYS A 165 1.01 -26.72 -11.71
N ILE A 166 1.82 -25.70 -11.40
CA ILE A 166 3.12 -25.44 -12.02
C ILE A 166 4.17 -25.31 -10.90
N PRO A 167 5.25 -26.11 -10.93
CA PRO A 167 5.45 -27.23 -11.84
C PRO A 167 4.48 -28.37 -11.51
N VAL A 168 4.27 -29.28 -12.45
CA VAL A 168 3.49 -30.50 -12.16
C VAL A 168 4.15 -31.32 -11.02
N PRO A 169 3.38 -31.95 -10.10
CA PRO A 169 3.93 -32.59 -8.89
C PRO A 169 5.07 -33.58 -9.16
N ASP A 170 4.89 -34.48 -10.12
CA ASP A 170 5.89 -35.51 -10.45
C ASP A 170 7.23 -34.88 -10.91
N LEU A 171 7.16 -33.74 -11.62
CA LEU A 171 8.35 -33.00 -12.04
C LEU A 171 8.99 -32.26 -10.85
N ALA A 172 8.17 -31.65 -9.98
CA ALA A 172 8.66 -31.02 -8.75
C ALA A 172 9.43 -32.02 -7.87
N GLU A 173 8.85 -33.20 -7.66
CA GLU A 173 9.46 -34.29 -6.89
C GLU A 173 10.76 -34.77 -7.55
N PHE A 174 10.76 -34.91 -8.88
CA PHE A 174 11.97 -35.29 -9.61
C PHE A 174 13.09 -34.27 -9.48
N MET A 175 12.77 -32.97 -9.56
CA MET A 175 13.75 -31.88 -9.51
C MET A 175 14.36 -31.72 -8.11
N ALA A 176 13.66 -32.15 -7.07
CA ALA A 176 14.14 -32.17 -5.68
C ALA A 176 15.13 -33.31 -5.37
N LEU A 177 15.28 -34.30 -6.26
CA LEU A 177 16.22 -35.42 -6.07
C LEU A 177 17.68 -34.98 -6.24
N ASP A 178 18.60 -35.73 -5.64
CA ASP A 178 20.03 -35.53 -5.89
C ASP A 178 20.45 -36.00 -7.30
N ASP A 179 21.64 -35.59 -7.75
CA ASP A 179 22.12 -35.86 -9.11
C ASP A 179 22.27 -37.37 -9.39
N ALA A 180 22.60 -38.18 -8.38
CA ALA A 180 22.76 -39.62 -8.50
C ALA A 180 21.41 -40.35 -8.62
N GLU A 181 20.39 -39.85 -7.95
CA GLU A 181 19.01 -40.33 -8.04
C GLU A 181 18.36 -39.90 -9.37
N LYS A 182 18.56 -38.64 -9.78
CA LYS A 182 18.13 -38.10 -11.08
C LYS A 182 18.71 -38.88 -12.26
N ALA A 183 19.93 -39.40 -12.13
CA ALA A 183 20.57 -40.23 -13.16
C ALA A 183 19.95 -41.64 -13.29
N LYS A 184 19.31 -42.14 -12.22
CA LYS A 184 18.70 -43.49 -12.18
C LYS A 184 17.23 -43.50 -12.59
N ARG A 185 16.60 -42.34 -12.70
CA ARG A 185 15.17 -42.21 -13.02
C ARG A 185 14.96 -41.56 -14.39
N PRO A 186 14.01 -42.04 -15.20
CA PRO A 186 13.60 -41.32 -16.39
C PRO A 186 12.95 -39.98 -16.01
N MET A 187 13.04 -39.00 -16.89
CA MET A 187 12.32 -37.74 -16.74
C MET A 187 10.80 -38.03 -16.71
N PRO A 188 10.01 -37.41 -15.79
CA PRO A 188 8.56 -37.48 -15.83
C PRO A 188 7.99 -37.04 -17.19
N GLN A 189 6.82 -37.56 -17.57
CA GLN A 189 6.28 -37.37 -18.92
C GLN A 189 5.82 -35.91 -19.18
N GLN A 190 6.06 -35.46 -20.42
CA GLN A 190 5.88 -34.13 -21.05
C GLN A 190 6.13 -32.90 -20.14
N VAL A 191 7.37 -32.41 -20.19
CA VAL A 191 7.77 -31.11 -19.62
C VAL A 191 7.10 -29.99 -20.43
N SER A 192 6.27 -29.17 -19.78
CA SER A 192 5.65 -28.01 -20.42
C SER A 192 6.58 -26.79 -20.37
N ILE A 193 6.39 -25.87 -21.31
CA ILE A 193 7.12 -24.60 -21.33
C ILE A 193 6.92 -23.79 -20.03
N ASP A 194 5.74 -23.88 -19.42
CA ASP A 194 5.39 -23.22 -18.15
C ASP A 194 6.12 -23.84 -16.96
N ASP A 195 6.35 -25.15 -16.98
CA ASP A 195 7.16 -25.80 -15.94
C ASP A 195 8.63 -25.36 -16.06
N VAL A 196 9.16 -25.22 -17.28
CA VAL A 196 10.51 -24.68 -17.50
C VAL A 196 10.59 -23.22 -17.05
N ALA A 197 9.59 -22.40 -17.40
CA ALA A 197 9.51 -21.00 -16.99
C ALA A 197 9.52 -20.85 -15.45
N TYR A 198 8.85 -21.74 -14.73
CA TYR A 198 8.93 -21.81 -13.27
C TYR A 198 10.36 -22.00 -12.77
N PHE A 199 11.07 -22.98 -13.30
CA PHE A 199 12.43 -23.30 -12.86
C PHE A 199 13.49 -22.28 -13.30
N LEU A 200 13.23 -21.49 -14.35
CA LEU A 200 14.14 -20.44 -14.79
C LEU A 200 14.30 -19.32 -13.77
N ILE A 201 13.21 -18.99 -13.07
CA ILE A 201 13.18 -17.89 -12.08
C ILE A 201 13.36 -18.38 -10.64
N ASP A 202 13.46 -19.69 -10.44
CA ASP A 202 13.86 -20.27 -9.17
C ASP A 202 15.39 -20.22 -9.04
N ILE A 203 15.88 -19.41 -8.10
CA ILE A 203 17.32 -19.17 -7.89
C ILE A 203 18.07 -20.45 -7.49
N GLU A 204 17.40 -21.37 -6.79
CA GLU A 204 18.00 -22.61 -6.28
C GLU A 204 18.18 -23.68 -7.36
N THR A 205 17.45 -23.56 -8.48
CA THR A 205 17.54 -24.55 -9.54
C THR A 205 18.89 -24.46 -10.26
N LYS A 206 19.60 -25.59 -10.35
CA LYS A 206 20.88 -25.70 -11.03
C LYS A 206 20.71 -25.53 -12.54
N GLU A 207 21.65 -24.84 -13.18
CA GLU A 207 21.66 -24.66 -14.64
C GLU A 207 21.62 -26.00 -15.39
N ALA A 208 22.38 -27.01 -14.96
CA ALA A 208 22.41 -28.33 -15.59
C ALA A 208 21.03 -29.03 -15.58
N ASP A 209 20.22 -28.79 -14.55
CA ASP A 209 18.87 -29.34 -14.48
C ASP A 209 17.94 -28.62 -15.47
N ILE A 210 18.05 -27.29 -15.59
CA ILE A 210 17.30 -26.50 -16.59
C ILE A 210 17.68 -26.94 -18.02
N GLN A 211 18.97 -27.12 -18.30
CA GLN A 211 19.44 -27.64 -19.58
C GLN A 211 18.80 -29.01 -19.88
N ARG A 212 18.70 -29.89 -18.88
CA ARG A 212 18.03 -31.20 -19.01
C ARG A 212 16.53 -31.07 -19.26
N LEU A 213 15.86 -30.07 -18.68
CA LEU A 213 14.45 -29.78 -19.01
C LEU A 213 14.29 -29.32 -20.45
N LEU A 214 15.17 -28.43 -20.92
CA LEU A 214 15.15 -27.91 -22.29
C LEU A 214 15.33 -29.01 -23.34
N THR A 215 16.11 -30.06 -23.08
CA THR A 215 16.22 -31.20 -24.02
C THR A 215 14.93 -32.01 -24.17
N HIS A 216 13.99 -31.87 -23.23
CA HIS A 216 12.68 -32.55 -23.25
C HIS A 216 11.54 -31.59 -23.61
N LEU A 217 11.84 -30.32 -23.90
CA LEU A 217 10.86 -29.32 -24.29
C LEU A 217 10.70 -29.32 -25.81
N GLU A 218 9.48 -29.58 -26.30
CA GLU A 218 9.22 -29.72 -27.75
C GLU A 218 9.40 -28.41 -28.53
N ASN A 219 8.94 -27.29 -27.98
CA ASN A 219 9.01 -25.99 -28.62
C ASN A 219 9.35 -24.88 -27.60
N PRO A 220 10.62 -24.47 -27.49
CA PRO A 220 11.03 -23.39 -26.59
C PRO A 220 10.55 -22.00 -27.02
N ALA A 221 10.04 -21.85 -28.25
CA ALA A 221 9.46 -20.61 -28.76
C ALA A 221 7.93 -20.53 -28.59
N ALA A 222 7.29 -21.50 -27.92
CA ALA A 222 5.87 -21.44 -27.63
C ALA A 222 5.53 -20.29 -26.65
N THR A 223 4.27 -19.87 -26.62
CA THR A 223 3.78 -18.87 -25.67
C THR A 223 3.79 -19.42 -24.25
N VAL A 224 4.58 -18.81 -23.36
CA VAL A 224 4.54 -19.07 -21.92
C VAL A 224 3.24 -18.53 -21.33
N GLY A 225 2.44 -19.41 -20.76
CA GLY A 225 1.21 -19.06 -20.03
C GLY A 225 1.44 -18.81 -18.54
N TYR A 226 2.55 -19.30 -17.97
CA TYR A 226 2.93 -19.07 -16.58
C TYR A 226 2.89 -17.57 -16.25
N ASP A 227 2.17 -17.21 -15.19
CA ASP A 227 1.85 -15.82 -14.87
C ASP A 227 2.64 -15.34 -13.64
N LYS A 228 3.94 -15.11 -13.86
CA LYS A 228 4.85 -14.52 -12.85
C LYS A 228 5.52 -13.23 -13.30
N ILE A 229 5.92 -13.18 -14.56
CA ILE A 229 6.42 -11.96 -15.20
C ILE A 229 5.59 -11.70 -16.45
N ALA A 230 5.41 -10.43 -16.82
CA ALA A 230 4.52 -10.02 -17.91
C ALA A 230 5.18 -10.15 -19.29
N THR A 231 5.47 -11.38 -19.66
CA THR A 231 6.01 -11.78 -20.97
C THR A 231 5.45 -13.12 -21.41
N THR A 232 5.43 -13.35 -22.72
CA THR A 232 5.10 -14.64 -23.33
C THR A 232 6.34 -15.46 -23.71
N SER A 233 7.55 -14.92 -23.52
CA SER A 233 8.79 -15.51 -24.00
C SER A 233 9.52 -16.28 -22.91
N LEU A 234 9.90 -17.53 -23.20
CA LEU A 234 10.77 -18.31 -22.31
C LEU A 234 12.16 -17.69 -22.17
N LEU A 235 12.64 -17.00 -23.22
CA LEU A 235 13.90 -16.25 -23.18
C LEU A 235 13.87 -15.17 -22.09
N ASP A 236 12.77 -14.43 -21.99
CA ASP A 236 12.64 -13.37 -20.98
C ASP A 236 12.58 -13.93 -19.56
N TYR A 237 12.02 -15.12 -19.36
CA TYR A 237 12.11 -15.84 -18.09
C TYR A 237 13.57 -16.21 -17.74
N ALA A 238 14.38 -16.61 -18.73
CA ALA A 238 15.80 -16.90 -18.52
C ALA A 238 16.62 -15.63 -18.25
N ILE A 239 16.29 -14.51 -18.91
CA ILE A 239 16.86 -13.19 -18.66
C ILE A 239 16.54 -12.74 -17.23
N TYR A 240 15.27 -12.79 -16.84
CA TYR A 240 14.81 -12.41 -15.50
C TYR A 240 15.50 -13.21 -14.40
N GLY A 241 15.71 -14.52 -14.61
CA GLY A 241 16.43 -15.39 -13.69
C GLY A 241 17.96 -15.26 -13.69
N ASN A 242 18.53 -14.27 -14.39
CA ASN A 242 19.98 -14.08 -14.58
C ASN A 242 20.70 -15.35 -15.08
N ARG A 243 20.14 -16.05 -16.07
CA ARG A 243 20.65 -17.35 -16.56
C ARG A 243 21.36 -17.24 -17.91
N ALA A 244 22.51 -16.57 -17.98
CA ALA A 244 23.22 -16.29 -19.25
C ALA A 244 23.48 -17.55 -20.12
N GLY A 245 23.89 -18.68 -19.51
CA GLY A 245 24.11 -19.93 -20.24
C GLY A 245 22.84 -20.45 -20.92
N ILE A 246 21.70 -20.32 -20.26
CA ILE A 246 20.39 -20.70 -20.80
C ILE A 246 19.89 -19.70 -21.84
N VAL A 247 20.07 -18.40 -21.61
CA VAL A 247 19.79 -17.34 -22.60
C VAL A 247 20.51 -17.64 -23.90
N LYS A 248 21.83 -17.91 -23.82
CA LYS A 248 22.64 -18.30 -24.97
C LYS A 248 22.08 -19.54 -25.68
N GLN A 249 21.77 -20.59 -24.92
CA GLN A 249 21.22 -21.83 -25.47
C GLN A 249 19.90 -21.61 -26.22
N LEU A 250 19.01 -20.76 -25.70
CA LEU A 250 17.72 -20.44 -26.33
C LEU A 250 17.92 -19.63 -27.62
N LEU A 251 18.81 -18.62 -27.61
CA LEU A 251 19.16 -17.84 -28.80
C LEU A 251 19.80 -18.72 -29.89
N ASP A 252 20.74 -19.59 -29.51
CA ASP A 252 21.38 -20.56 -30.42
C ASP A 252 20.36 -21.55 -31.01
N ALA A 253 19.31 -21.90 -30.25
CA ALA A 253 18.19 -22.72 -30.71
C ALA A 253 17.18 -21.96 -31.58
N GLY A 254 17.40 -20.66 -31.84
CA GLY A 254 16.58 -19.83 -32.71
C GLY A 254 15.37 -19.17 -32.04
N VAL A 255 15.25 -19.25 -30.70
CA VAL A 255 14.22 -18.51 -29.95
C VAL A 255 14.50 -17.02 -30.13
N GLN A 256 13.53 -16.32 -30.72
CA GLN A 256 13.69 -14.90 -30.99
C GLN A 256 13.44 -14.08 -29.71
N PRO A 257 14.21 -13.00 -29.49
CA PRO A 257 13.88 -12.01 -28.48
C PRO A 257 12.47 -11.42 -28.64
N SER A 258 11.83 -11.12 -27.52
CA SER A 258 10.52 -10.49 -27.49
C SER A 258 10.61 -9.00 -27.82
N ASN A 259 9.57 -8.48 -28.49
CA ASN A 259 9.50 -7.07 -28.90
C ASN A 259 8.04 -6.58 -28.95
N ASP A 260 7.23 -6.91 -27.94
CA ASP A 260 5.85 -6.44 -27.85
C ASP A 260 5.77 -4.93 -27.61
N ARG A 261 4.98 -4.18 -28.40
CA ARG A 261 4.98 -2.71 -28.41
C ARG A 261 4.62 -2.02 -27.08
N TYR A 262 4.01 -2.75 -26.15
CA TYR A 262 3.62 -2.23 -24.83
C TYR A 262 4.38 -2.89 -23.69
N LEU A 263 4.48 -4.23 -23.68
CA LEU A 263 5.26 -4.99 -22.70
C LEU A 263 6.77 -4.79 -22.91
N GLY A 264 7.58 -5.27 -21.97
CA GLY A 264 9.04 -5.22 -22.10
C GLY A 264 9.56 -6.02 -23.30
N SER A 265 10.52 -5.46 -24.04
CA SER A 265 11.37 -6.26 -24.94
C SER A 265 12.37 -7.08 -24.12
N SER A 266 12.98 -8.09 -24.73
CA SER A 266 14.08 -8.82 -24.08
C SER A 266 15.23 -7.89 -23.69
N GLN A 267 15.51 -6.84 -24.48
CA GLN A 267 16.53 -5.85 -24.13
C GLN A 267 16.16 -5.07 -22.86
N GLU A 268 14.90 -4.66 -22.72
CA GLU A 268 14.43 -3.98 -21.51
C GLU A 268 14.46 -4.91 -20.29
N TRP A 269 14.06 -6.18 -20.45
CA TRP A 269 14.21 -7.19 -19.39
C TRP A 269 15.68 -7.40 -18.99
N ALA A 270 16.61 -7.36 -19.94
CA ALA A 270 18.04 -7.47 -19.67
C ALA A 270 18.60 -6.24 -18.94
N LEU A 271 18.13 -5.03 -19.27
CA LEU A 271 18.50 -3.82 -18.55
C LEU A 271 17.93 -3.79 -17.13
N ILE A 272 16.69 -4.27 -16.93
CA ILE A 272 16.09 -4.46 -15.60
C ILE A 272 16.94 -5.43 -14.78
N ASN A 273 17.23 -6.61 -15.34
CA ASN A 273 18.07 -7.61 -14.69
C ASN A 273 19.47 -7.05 -14.35
N LEU A 274 20.10 -6.29 -15.25
CA LEU A 274 21.37 -5.64 -14.97
C LEU A 274 21.26 -4.58 -13.87
N SER A 275 20.18 -3.80 -13.84
CA SER A 275 19.94 -2.80 -12.80
C SER A 275 19.73 -3.45 -11.43
N ASP A 276 19.03 -4.58 -11.37
CA ASP A 276 18.81 -5.35 -10.14
C ASP A 276 20.12 -5.94 -9.59
N HIS A 277 21.04 -6.37 -10.46
CA HIS A 277 22.30 -7.01 -10.06
C HIS A 277 23.50 -6.05 -10.01
N ILE A 278 23.35 -4.77 -10.35
CA ILE A 278 24.50 -3.83 -10.47
C ILE A 278 25.28 -3.64 -9.15
N PHE A 279 24.67 -3.97 -8.02
CA PHE A 279 25.25 -3.88 -6.68
C PHE A 279 25.72 -5.23 -6.11
N ASP A 280 25.51 -6.32 -6.85
CA ASP A 280 25.92 -7.65 -6.42
C ASP A 280 27.43 -7.87 -6.61
N ASP A 281 27.89 -9.08 -6.29
CA ASP A 281 29.26 -9.46 -6.59
C ASP A 281 29.55 -9.41 -8.11
N LYS A 282 30.84 -9.29 -8.43
CA LYS A 282 31.31 -9.13 -9.82
C LYS A 282 30.83 -10.26 -10.74
N THR A 283 30.61 -11.46 -10.22
CA THR A 283 30.15 -12.61 -11.02
C THR A 283 28.71 -12.39 -11.48
N GLN A 284 27.80 -11.97 -10.59
CA GLN A 284 26.40 -11.69 -10.98
C GLN A 284 26.30 -10.54 -11.98
N VAL A 285 27.09 -9.47 -11.78
CA VAL A 285 27.15 -8.34 -12.72
C VAL A 285 27.64 -8.79 -14.09
N THR A 286 28.67 -9.65 -14.15
CA THR A 286 29.20 -10.17 -15.41
C THR A 286 28.14 -10.97 -16.17
N VAL A 287 27.38 -11.82 -15.47
CA VAL A 287 26.29 -12.61 -16.07
C VAL A 287 25.22 -11.70 -16.68
N ALA A 288 24.78 -10.66 -15.96
CA ALA A 288 23.79 -9.72 -16.47
C ALA A 288 24.31 -8.90 -17.66
N VAL A 289 25.57 -8.49 -17.65
CA VAL A 289 26.22 -7.81 -18.77
C VAL A 289 26.32 -8.70 -20.00
N ASP A 290 26.68 -9.98 -19.83
CA ASP A 290 26.73 -10.95 -20.92
C ASP A 290 25.36 -11.11 -21.58
N ILE A 291 24.28 -11.11 -20.78
CA ILE A 291 22.90 -11.15 -21.29
C ILE A 291 22.59 -9.93 -22.16
N VAL A 292 22.91 -8.71 -21.69
CA VAL A 292 22.75 -7.48 -22.47
C VAL A 292 23.51 -7.56 -23.79
N ASN A 293 24.78 -7.98 -23.74
CA ASN A 293 25.63 -8.09 -24.93
C ASN A 293 25.12 -9.12 -25.95
N MET A 294 24.54 -10.23 -25.49
CA MET A 294 23.95 -11.25 -26.38
C MET A 294 22.74 -10.72 -27.17
N LEU A 295 22.08 -9.66 -26.68
CA LEU A 295 20.89 -9.09 -27.30
C LEU A 295 21.19 -7.91 -28.24
N LEU A 296 22.34 -7.24 -28.11
CA LEU A 296 22.75 -6.13 -28.99
C LEU A 296 22.66 -6.45 -30.49
N PRO A 297 23.05 -7.65 -30.99
CA PRO A 297 22.97 -7.97 -32.41
C PRO A 297 21.54 -8.03 -32.98
N TYR A 298 20.52 -8.08 -32.13
CA TYR A 298 19.11 -8.16 -32.54
C TYR A 298 18.49 -6.77 -32.77
N ASP A 299 19.25 -5.69 -32.57
CA ASP A 299 18.81 -4.30 -32.79
C ASP A 299 17.50 -3.97 -32.05
N LEU A 300 17.39 -4.47 -30.82
CA LEU A 300 16.27 -4.22 -29.93
C LEU A 300 16.61 -2.99 -29.10
N GLY A 301 15.85 -1.92 -29.30
CA GLY A 301 15.96 -0.75 -28.43
C GLY A 301 15.37 -0.97 -27.04
N ALA A 302 15.53 0.03 -26.19
CA ALA A 302 14.85 0.17 -24.91
C ALA A 302 14.13 1.52 -24.81
N ARG A 303 13.08 1.61 -23.99
CA ARG A 303 12.40 2.87 -23.69
C ARG A 303 13.12 3.60 -22.58
N PHE A 304 13.84 4.65 -22.95
CA PHE A 304 14.49 5.54 -21.98
C PHE A 304 13.60 6.74 -21.65
N SER A 305 13.50 7.05 -20.36
CA SER A 305 13.00 8.35 -19.87
C SER A 305 14.14 9.37 -19.75
N ALA A 306 15.37 8.89 -19.50
CA ALA A 306 16.61 9.65 -19.65
C ALA A 306 17.72 8.73 -20.16
N GLN A 307 18.53 9.23 -21.09
CA GLN A 307 19.68 8.52 -21.64
C GLN A 307 20.78 9.55 -21.92
N ASP A 308 21.43 9.99 -20.86
CA ASP A 308 22.50 11.00 -20.91
C ASP A 308 23.65 10.69 -19.95
N ASP A 309 24.66 11.58 -19.92
CA ASP A 309 25.87 11.43 -19.10
C ASP A 309 25.63 11.55 -17.58
N LYS A 310 24.42 11.97 -17.18
CA LYS A 310 24.02 12.15 -15.78
C LYS A 310 23.11 11.02 -15.30
N ASN A 311 22.30 10.43 -16.17
CA ASN A 311 21.41 9.35 -15.79
C ASN A 311 20.97 8.54 -17.02
N ILE A 312 20.95 7.22 -16.88
CA ILE A 312 20.34 6.31 -17.85
C ILE A 312 19.25 5.54 -17.12
N GLU A 313 18.00 5.85 -17.44
CA GLU A 313 16.84 5.20 -16.83
C GLU A 313 15.69 5.06 -17.82
N GLY A 314 14.85 4.06 -17.55
CA GLY A 314 13.68 3.75 -18.34
C GLY A 314 12.73 2.86 -17.56
N TYR A 315 11.54 2.68 -18.12
CA TYR A 315 10.51 1.88 -17.48
C TYR A 315 9.64 1.16 -18.50
N ILE A 316 9.16 0.01 -18.06
CA ILE A 316 8.06 -0.74 -18.66
C ILE A 316 6.97 -0.86 -17.58
N PRO A 317 5.74 -1.32 -17.86
CA PRO A 317 4.76 -1.46 -16.79
C PRO A 317 5.31 -2.34 -15.65
N ARG A 318 5.10 -1.91 -14.40
CA ARG A 318 5.58 -2.53 -13.15
C ARG A 318 7.09 -2.69 -12.96
N ASN A 319 7.94 -2.31 -13.91
CA ASN A 319 9.39 -2.51 -13.81
C ASN A 319 10.15 -1.27 -14.30
N TYR A 320 11.31 -1.00 -13.71
CA TYR A 320 12.18 0.11 -14.10
C TYR A 320 13.63 -0.35 -14.09
N PHE A 321 14.47 0.34 -14.85
CA PHE A 321 15.92 0.20 -14.77
C PHE A 321 16.55 1.58 -14.62
N ARG A 322 17.63 1.67 -13.84
CA ARG A 322 18.35 2.93 -13.62
C ARG A 322 19.83 2.68 -13.39
N PHE A 323 20.65 3.54 -13.98
CA PHE A 323 22.09 3.55 -13.85
C PHE A 323 22.59 4.98 -13.60
N GLU A 324 23.16 5.18 -12.42
CA GLU A 324 23.83 6.41 -12.00
C GLU A 324 25.19 6.57 -12.71
N PRO A 325 25.74 7.80 -12.79
CA PRO A 325 26.99 8.06 -13.51
C PRO A 325 28.18 7.16 -13.12
N PRO A 326 28.40 6.80 -11.84
CA PRO A 326 29.46 5.86 -11.47
C PRO A 326 29.26 4.47 -12.08
N GLN A 327 28.02 3.99 -12.14
CA GLN A 327 27.67 2.67 -12.68
C GLN A 327 27.83 2.66 -14.19
N VAL A 328 27.37 3.69 -14.89
CA VAL A 328 27.57 3.82 -16.35
C VAL A 328 29.06 3.81 -16.70
N ARG A 329 29.89 4.56 -15.95
CA ARG A 329 31.36 4.53 -16.14
C ARG A 329 31.95 3.15 -15.86
N GLN A 330 31.49 2.48 -14.81
CA GLN A 330 31.97 1.14 -14.47
C GLN A 330 31.62 0.12 -15.57
N LEU A 331 30.38 0.13 -16.08
CA LEU A 331 29.95 -0.74 -17.17
C LEU A 331 30.80 -0.54 -18.43
N MET A 332 31.10 0.71 -18.77
CA MET A 332 31.95 1.04 -19.90
C MET A 332 33.42 0.66 -19.67
N GLN A 333 33.98 0.88 -18.48
CA GLN A 333 35.39 0.62 -18.17
C GLN A 333 35.71 -0.86 -17.98
N ASP A 334 34.88 -1.56 -17.22
CA ASP A 334 35.14 -2.95 -16.81
C ASP A 334 34.64 -3.95 -17.85
N TYR A 335 33.61 -3.59 -18.62
CA TYR A 335 32.94 -4.51 -19.55
C TYR A 335 32.84 -3.99 -20.99
N GLY A 336 33.17 -2.73 -21.26
CA GLY A 336 33.00 -2.14 -22.59
C GLY A 336 31.54 -1.97 -23.02
N LEU A 337 30.59 -2.01 -22.08
CA LEU A 337 29.17 -1.85 -22.36
C LEU A 337 28.80 -0.37 -22.32
N ASP A 338 28.57 0.23 -23.49
CA ASP A 338 28.05 1.59 -23.60
C ASP A 338 26.51 1.56 -23.76
N LEU A 339 25.82 1.87 -22.66
CA LEU A 339 24.36 1.93 -22.63
C LEU A 339 23.78 3.06 -23.49
N MET A 340 24.59 4.05 -23.89
CA MET A 340 24.17 5.13 -24.79
C MET A 340 24.05 4.68 -26.24
N GLU A 341 24.65 3.53 -26.60
CA GLU A 341 24.55 2.96 -27.95
C GLU A 341 23.27 2.12 -28.15
N ILE A 342 22.57 1.77 -27.08
CA ILE A 342 21.27 1.06 -27.17
C ILE A 342 20.22 2.03 -27.71
N PRO A 343 19.55 1.72 -28.84
CA PRO A 343 18.65 2.67 -29.47
C PRO A 343 17.39 2.92 -28.65
N GLN A 344 16.84 4.13 -28.73
CA GLN A 344 15.51 4.45 -28.21
C GLN A 344 14.45 3.64 -28.96
N ARG A 345 13.59 2.94 -28.21
CA ARG A 345 12.50 2.14 -28.75
C ARG A 345 11.19 2.93 -28.82
N ASP A 346 10.48 2.80 -29.95
CA ASP A 346 9.13 3.33 -30.09
C ASP A 346 8.15 2.58 -29.17
N ALA A 347 7.47 3.31 -28.29
CA ALA A 347 6.40 2.82 -27.44
C ALA A 347 5.02 3.05 -28.06
N ILE A 348 3.99 2.35 -27.57
CA ILE A 348 2.61 2.84 -27.71
C ILE A 348 2.49 4.14 -26.88
N ALA A 349 2.72 5.29 -27.50
CA ALA A 349 2.68 6.57 -26.82
C ALA A 349 1.23 7.04 -26.59
N LEU A 350 0.92 7.52 -25.37
CA LEU A 350 -0.31 8.25 -25.06
C LEU A 350 -0.25 9.71 -25.57
N ASP A 351 0.05 9.89 -26.86
CA ASP A 351 0.13 11.21 -27.47
C ASP A 351 -1.25 11.83 -27.70
N VAL A 352 -1.27 13.10 -28.13
CA VAL A 352 -2.48 13.88 -28.36
C VAL A 352 -3.42 13.21 -29.39
N LYS A 353 -2.87 12.55 -30.42
CA LYS A 353 -3.67 11.88 -31.46
C LYS A 353 -4.37 10.66 -30.88
N HIS A 354 -3.69 9.91 -30.05
CA HIS A 354 -4.23 8.73 -29.41
C HIS A 354 -5.27 9.05 -28.34
N ARG A 355 -5.11 10.15 -27.58
CA ARG A 355 -6.13 10.67 -26.65
C ARG A 355 -7.48 10.99 -27.33
N GLN A 356 -7.47 11.15 -28.65
CA GLN A 356 -8.64 11.40 -29.48
C GLN A 356 -9.15 10.13 -30.20
N SER A 357 -8.66 8.95 -29.84
CA SER A 357 -9.19 7.67 -30.34
C SER A 357 -10.71 7.60 -30.07
N PRO A 358 -11.51 7.08 -31.01
CA PRO A 358 -12.95 6.87 -30.80
C PRO A 358 -13.25 6.06 -29.53
N LEU A 359 -12.44 5.04 -29.22
CA LEU A 359 -12.62 4.22 -28.02
C LEU A 359 -12.38 5.02 -26.74
N ILE A 360 -11.28 5.78 -26.69
CA ILE A 360 -10.95 6.62 -25.53
C ILE A 360 -12.01 7.69 -25.31
N THR A 361 -12.49 8.31 -26.39
CA THR A 361 -13.54 9.33 -26.34
C THR A 361 -14.83 8.76 -25.76
N GLU A 362 -15.27 7.61 -26.27
CA GLU A 362 -16.50 6.96 -25.81
C GLU A 362 -16.41 6.49 -24.36
N LEU A 363 -15.30 5.87 -23.98
CA LEU A 363 -15.08 5.41 -22.60
C LEU A 363 -14.92 6.58 -21.62
N SER A 364 -14.28 7.67 -22.02
CA SER A 364 -14.19 8.89 -21.21
C SER A 364 -15.57 9.50 -20.96
N ARG A 365 -16.45 9.49 -21.97
CA ARG A 365 -17.84 9.91 -21.84
C ARG A 365 -18.61 9.03 -20.85
N GLN A 366 -18.49 7.71 -20.98
CA GLN A 366 -19.13 6.76 -20.05
C GLN A 366 -18.65 6.95 -18.59
N ARG A 367 -17.35 7.16 -18.39
CA ARG A 367 -16.79 7.44 -17.06
C ARG A 367 -17.29 8.78 -16.52
N ALA A 368 -17.36 9.82 -17.34
CA ALA A 368 -17.89 11.12 -16.93
C ALA A 368 -19.37 11.02 -16.51
N GLU A 369 -20.19 10.26 -17.26
CA GLU A 369 -21.60 10.00 -16.91
C GLU A 369 -21.73 9.25 -15.58
N TYR A 370 -20.86 8.27 -15.33
CA TYR A 370 -20.79 7.58 -14.06
C TYR A 370 -20.44 8.54 -12.92
N LEU A 371 -19.39 9.35 -13.06
CA LEU A 371 -18.99 10.31 -12.03
C LEU A 371 -20.09 11.35 -11.76
N ASN A 372 -20.76 11.83 -12.80
CA ASN A 372 -21.90 12.73 -12.69
C ASN A 372 -23.00 12.15 -11.79
N GLN A 373 -23.35 10.88 -12.00
CA GLN A 373 -24.34 10.17 -11.18
C GLN A 373 -23.86 9.94 -9.75
N GLN A 374 -22.60 9.53 -9.58
CA GLN A 374 -22.04 9.24 -8.24
C GLN A 374 -21.97 10.47 -7.34
N PHE A 375 -21.61 11.63 -7.91
CA PHE A 375 -21.43 12.86 -7.14
C PHE A 375 -22.62 13.82 -7.21
N GLY A 376 -23.65 13.52 -8.01
CA GLY A 376 -24.79 14.40 -8.20
C GLY A 376 -24.41 15.72 -8.88
N ILE A 377 -23.54 15.66 -9.88
CA ILE A 377 -23.01 16.81 -10.64
C ILE A 377 -23.28 16.65 -12.14
N ASP A 378 -23.36 17.75 -12.89
CA ASP A 378 -23.76 17.72 -14.32
C ASP A 378 -22.61 17.55 -15.31
N ASP A 379 -21.41 18.08 -15.01
CA ASP A 379 -20.23 18.01 -15.89
C ASP A 379 -18.99 17.76 -15.02
N SER A 380 -18.67 16.49 -14.79
CA SER A 380 -17.55 16.09 -13.95
C SER A 380 -16.19 16.59 -14.44
N PRO A 381 -15.84 16.54 -15.75
CA PRO A 381 -14.61 17.19 -16.24
C PRO A 381 -14.49 18.66 -15.84
N VAL A 382 -15.54 19.45 -16.08
CA VAL A 382 -15.55 20.89 -15.75
C VAL A 382 -15.55 21.11 -14.24
N PHE A 383 -16.35 20.35 -13.49
CA PHE A 383 -16.42 20.43 -12.03
C PHE A 383 -15.06 20.17 -11.38
N PHE A 384 -14.40 19.06 -11.76
CA PHE A 384 -13.11 18.70 -11.18
C PHE A 384 -11.97 19.61 -11.66
N GLN A 385 -12.08 20.23 -12.84
CA GLN A 385 -11.16 21.28 -13.26
C GLN A 385 -11.27 22.51 -12.36
N HIS A 386 -12.49 23.00 -12.09
CA HIS A 386 -12.68 24.10 -11.14
C HIS A 386 -12.19 23.74 -9.74
N CYS A 387 -12.40 22.50 -9.29
CA CYS A 387 -11.83 22.05 -8.02
C CYS A 387 -10.30 22.06 -8.02
N HIS A 388 -9.67 21.60 -9.10
CA HIS A 388 -8.22 21.69 -9.24
C HIS A 388 -7.75 23.16 -9.11
N ASP A 389 -8.43 24.09 -9.77
CA ASP A 389 -8.10 25.51 -9.75
C ASP A 389 -8.28 26.12 -8.35
N THR A 390 -9.36 25.78 -7.65
CA THR A 390 -9.62 26.17 -6.24
C THR A 390 -8.51 25.66 -5.31
N LEU A 391 -8.12 24.38 -5.45
CA LEU A 391 -7.02 23.81 -4.65
C LEU A 391 -5.68 24.48 -4.98
N ALA A 392 -5.43 24.80 -6.25
CA ALA A 392 -4.21 25.46 -6.70
C ALA A 392 -4.12 26.91 -6.18
N GLU A 393 -5.21 27.67 -6.20
CA GLU A 393 -5.27 29.03 -5.65
C GLU A 393 -4.93 29.02 -4.15
N VAL A 394 -5.54 28.12 -3.38
CA VAL A 394 -5.25 27.99 -1.95
C VAL A 394 -3.78 27.65 -1.70
N ARG A 395 -3.22 26.67 -2.45
CA ARG A 395 -1.80 26.32 -2.37
C ARG A 395 -0.88 27.49 -2.69
N GLN A 396 -1.26 28.33 -3.66
CA GLN A 396 -0.49 29.51 -4.03
C GLN A 396 -0.53 30.58 -2.93
N ARG A 397 -1.69 30.76 -2.27
CA ARG A 397 -1.84 31.72 -1.17
C ARG A 397 -1.10 31.30 0.10
N TRP A 398 -0.94 30.00 0.33
CA TRP A 398 -0.23 29.45 1.50
C TRP A 398 0.97 28.60 1.09
N GLN A 399 1.95 29.25 0.45
CA GLN A 399 3.21 28.63 0.04
C GLN A 399 4.29 28.79 1.12
N VAL A 400 4.30 27.88 2.10
CA VAL A 400 5.26 27.89 3.21
C VAL A 400 6.09 26.60 3.24
N ALA A 401 7.32 26.71 3.76
CA ALA A 401 8.21 25.56 3.96
C ALA A 401 7.67 24.64 5.07
N SER A 402 7.90 23.35 4.93
CA SER A 402 7.52 22.36 5.94
C SER A 402 8.36 22.49 7.20
N ALA A 403 7.83 22.02 8.33
CA ALA A 403 8.56 22.02 9.59
C ALA A 403 9.94 21.33 9.50
N PRO A 404 10.11 20.15 8.85
CA PRO A 404 11.43 19.56 8.62
C PRO A 404 12.40 20.44 7.83
N GLU A 405 11.94 21.10 6.77
CA GLU A 405 12.78 21.96 5.93
C GLU A 405 13.26 23.20 6.71
N GLN A 406 12.35 23.87 7.41
CA GLN A 406 12.70 25.05 8.21
C GLN A 406 13.59 24.68 9.40
N LEU A 407 13.31 23.56 10.05
CA LEU A 407 14.12 23.09 11.17
C LEU A 407 15.55 22.77 10.73
N LYS A 408 15.71 22.14 9.56
CA LYS A 408 17.04 21.90 8.98
C LYS A 408 17.83 23.19 8.77
N GLN A 409 17.17 24.27 8.32
CA GLN A 409 17.80 25.58 8.17
C GLN A 409 18.21 26.17 9.53
N LEU A 410 17.34 26.07 10.54
CA LEU A 410 17.65 26.52 11.90
C LEU A 410 18.82 25.74 12.52
N GLN A 411 18.87 24.41 12.34
CA GLN A 411 19.98 23.57 12.80
C GLN A 411 21.31 23.94 12.14
N GLN A 412 21.29 24.31 10.85
CA GLN A 412 22.49 24.81 10.16
C GLN A 412 22.95 26.17 10.68
N GLN A 413 22.02 27.03 11.09
CA GLN A 413 22.32 28.35 11.64
C GLN A 413 22.82 28.29 13.09
N TYR A 414 22.33 27.31 13.87
CA TYR A 414 22.60 27.15 15.29
C TYR A 414 23.07 25.72 15.64
N PRO A 415 24.18 25.22 15.06
CA PRO A 415 24.58 23.81 15.15
C PRO A 415 24.91 23.33 16.57
N ASP A 416 25.39 24.22 17.44
CA ASP A 416 25.83 23.90 18.81
C ASP A 416 25.10 24.75 19.88
N ALA A 417 23.91 25.28 19.56
CA ALA A 417 23.15 26.15 20.45
C ALA A 417 21.68 25.72 20.55
N PRO A 418 21.39 24.56 21.18
CA PRO A 418 20.05 23.97 21.23
C PRO A 418 19.02 24.89 21.90
N ASP A 419 19.39 25.57 22.99
CA ASP A 419 18.48 26.49 23.68
C ASP A 419 18.12 27.71 22.81
N LEU A 420 19.13 28.27 22.12
CA LEU A 420 18.91 29.38 21.20
C LEU A 420 18.08 28.94 20.00
N LEU A 421 18.33 27.75 19.46
CA LEU A 421 17.55 27.16 18.39
C LEU A 421 16.08 27.04 18.79
N MET A 422 15.79 26.46 19.96
CA MET A 422 14.42 26.34 20.48
C MET A 422 13.75 27.71 20.68
N GLN A 423 14.48 28.70 21.19
CA GLN A 423 13.95 30.07 21.32
C GLN A 423 13.64 30.73 19.96
N GLN A 424 14.45 30.48 18.93
CA GLN A 424 14.17 31.01 17.59
C GLN A 424 13.04 30.24 16.89
N ALA A 425 12.99 28.92 17.06
CA ALA A 425 11.90 28.07 16.57
C ALA A 425 10.56 28.54 17.15
N ALA A 426 10.47 28.75 18.46
CA ALA A 426 9.27 29.23 19.15
C ALA A 426 8.74 30.57 18.62
N LYS A 427 9.65 31.50 18.25
CA LYS A 427 9.28 32.79 17.65
C LYS A 427 8.74 32.66 16.24
N ILE A 428 9.13 31.61 15.52
CA ILE A 428 8.68 31.36 14.14
C ILE A 428 7.32 30.65 14.16
N ASP A 429 7.24 29.51 14.84
CA ASP A 429 6.02 28.77 15.15
C ASP A 429 6.30 27.73 16.24
N PRO A 430 5.47 27.58 17.28
CA PRO A 430 5.61 26.55 18.32
C PRO A 430 5.70 25.13 17.76
N LEU A 431 5.14 24.86 16.57
CA LEU A 431 5.27 23.57 15.88
C LEU A 431 6.74 23.17 15.64
N LEU A 432 7.63 24.13 15.39
CA LEU A 432 9.05 23.85 15.16
C LEU A 432 9.76 23.35 16.42
N VAL A 433 9.35 23.82 17.61
CA VAL A 433 9.88 23.35 18.88
C VAL A 433 9.52 21.88 19.08
N ASP A 434 8.26 21.52 18.80
CA ASP A 434 7.77 20.15 18.90
C ASP A 434 8.52 19.21 17.94
N TRP A 435 8.70 19.64 16.69
CA TRP A 435 9.48 18.88 15.70
C TRP A 435 10.94 18.70 16.11
N TYR A 436 11.57 19.74 16.66
CA TYR A 436 12.94 19.65 17.15
C TYR A 436 13.06 18.64 18.29
N ARG A 437 12.16 18.72 19.28
CA ARG A 437 12.12 17.78 20.39
C ARG A 437 11.94 16.35 19.91
N GLN A 438 10.97 16.11 19.03
CA GLN A 438 10.77 14.79 18.42
C GLN A 438 12.04 14.28 17.76
N GLN A 439 12.78 15.07 16.99
CA GLN A 439 14.03 14.63 16.36
C GLN A 439 15.14 14.29 17.39
N THR A 440 15.24 15.09 18.46
CA THR A 440 16.28 14.89 19.49
C THR A 440 15.96 13.76 20.47
N ILE A 441 14.68 13.50 20.72
CA ILE A 441 14.17 12.51 21.68
C ILE A 441 13.82 11.19 20.98
N ASN A 442 13.63 11.17 19.65
CA ASN A 442 13.48 9.96 18.82
C ASN A 442 14.71 9.05 18.95
N SER A 443 14.73 8.32 20.06
CA SER A 443 15.70 7.33 20.46
C SER A 443 15.03 5.96 20.65
N PHE A 444 13.80 5.80 20.15
CA PHE A 444 13.14 4.50 19.97
C PHE A 444 13.02 4.14 18.49
N PRO A 445 14.13 3.93 17.74
CA PRO A 445 14.01 3.08 16.57
C PRO A 445 13.43 1.74 17.04
N GLN A 446 12.49 1.19 16.29
CA GLN A 446 12.04 -0.19 16.42
C GLN A 446 13.27 -1.10 16.31
N ARG A 447 13.96 -1.32 17.44
CA ARG A 447 15.17 -2.14 17.48
C ARG A 447 14.73 -3.57 17.65
N PHE A 448 15.25 -4.41 16.77
CA PHE A 448 15.15 -5.85 16.87
C PHE A 448 15.44 -6.30 18.30
N VAL A 449 14.46 -6.96 18.90
CA VAL A 449 14.62 -7.68 20.16
C VAL A 449 14.87 -9.14 19.79
N PRO A 450 16.06 -9.68 20.08
CA PRO A 450 16.34 -11.09 19.82
C PRO A 450 15.30 -11.97 20.52
N GLU A 451 14.83 -13.00 19.81
CA GLU A 451 13.92 -14.01 20.36
C GLU A 451 12.59 -13.43 20.89
N SER A 452 12.13 -12.29 20.34
CA SER A 452 10.85 -11.67 20.71
C SER A 452 9.69 -12.67 20.68
N ASP A 453 9.61 -13.53 19.67
CA ASP A 453 8.55 -14.54 19.56
C ASP A 453 8.53 -15.51 20.75
N ALA A 454 9.69 -15.86 21.28
CA ALA A 454 9.80 -16.71 22.46
C ALA A 454 9.42 -15.94 23.74
N ILE A 455 9.83 -14.68 23.85
CA ILE A 455 9.48 -13.79 24.96
C ILE A 455 7.97 -13.54 25.03
N PHE A 456 7.31 -13.35 23.88
CA PHE A 456 5.86 -13.12 23.79
C PHE A 456 5.03 -14.41 23.77
N ALA A 457 5.64 -15.59 23.62
CA ALA A 457 4.90 -16.86 23.55
C ALA A 457 3.98 -17.12 24.77
N PRO A 458 4.39 -16.87 26.03
CA PRO A 458 3.50 -17.05 27.18
C PRO A 458 2.32 -16.07 27.17
N LEU A 459 2.57 -14.83 26.75
CA LEU A 459 1.53 -13.81 26.65
C LEU A 459 0.50 -14.17 25.57
N ASN A 460 0.97 -14.62 24.41
CA ASN A 460 0.12 -14.99 23.27
C ASN A 460 -0.73 -16.25 23.52
N ARG A 461 -0.26 -17.18 24.36
CA ARG A 461 -0.93 -18.46 24.62
C ARG A 461 -1.83 -18.42 25.84
N ASP A 462 -1.31 -17.86 26.94
CA ASP A 462 -1.85 -18.05 28.28
C ASP A 462 -2.14 -16.73 29.01
N ASP A 463 -1.93 -15.57 28.36
CA ASP A 463 -2.03 -14.23 28.97
C ASP A 463 -1.09 -14.05 30.18
N ASP A 464 0.03 -14.79 30.20
CA ASP A 464 0.97 -14.82 31.33
C ASP A 464 2.10 -13.80 31.16
N ILE A 465 1.85 -12.60 31.66
CA ILE A 465 2.83 -11.51 31.67
C ILE A 465 4.02 -11.76 32.60
N ASP A 466 3.86 -12.51 33.69
CA ASP A 466 4.96 -12.76 34.64
C ASP A 466 6.01 -13.68 34.00
N ALA A 467 5.56 -14.70 33.27
CA ALA A 467 6.43 -15.57 32.49
C ALA A 467 7.15 -14.80 31.37
N ALA A 468 6.45 -13.91 30.67
CA ALA A 468 7.03 -13.09 29.60
C ALA A 468 8.10 -12.12 30.14
N ILE A 469 7.83 -11.42 31.25
CA ILE A 469 8.81 -10.56 31.93
C ILE A 469 10.03 -11.36 32.35
N LYS A 470 9.82 -12.51 33.00
CA LYS A 470 10.91 -13.37 33.47
C LYS A 470 11.80 -13.87 32.33
N LEU A 471 11.23 -14.19 31.16
CA LEU A 471 12.00 -14.55 29.97
C LEU A 471 12.80 -13.34 29.47
N ALA A 472 12.16 -12.18 29.32
CA ALA A 472 12.84 -10.96 28.89
C ALA A 472 14.04 -10.61 29.78
N GLU A 473 13.91 -10.73 31.11
CA GLU A 473 14.97 -10.46 32.08
C GLU A 473 16.13 -11.47 32.05
N GLN A 474 15.97 -12.65 31.44
CA GLN A 474 17.06 -13.61 31.24
C GLN A 474 17.96 -13.25 30.06
N HIS A 475 17.48 -12.44 29.13
CA HIS A 475 18.26 -11.98 27.99
C HIS A 475 19.12 -10.76 28.36
N GLN A 476 20.31 -10.66 27.77
CA GLN A 476 21.17 -9.48 27.91
C GLN A 476 20.67 -8.36 27.00
N LEU A 477 19.60 -7.69 27.43
CA LEU A 477 18.96 -6.60 26.70
C LEU A 477 19.55 -5.24 27.10
N SER A 478 19.74 -4.37 26.11
CA SER A 478 19.99 -2.94 26.35
C SER A 478 18.75 -2.24 26.91
N ASP A 479 18.90 -1.08 27.56
CA ASP A 479 17.78 -0.33 28.12
C ASP A 479 16.75 0.10 27.06
N VAL A 480 17.20 0.38 25.84
CA VAL A 480 16.32 0.64 24.68
C VAL A 480 15.47 -0.59 24.33
N GLN A 481 16.06 -1.80 24.35
CA GLN A 481 15.33 -3.04 24.07
C GLN A 481 14.35 -3.41 25.19
N LYS A 482 14.76 -3.18 26.44
CA LYS A 482 13.89 -3.36 27.62
C LYS A 482 12.66 -2.45 27.56
N ASN A 483 12.85 -1.16 27.27
CA ASN A 483 11.74 -0.24 27.07
C ASN A 483 10.85 -0.65 25.89
N ASN A 484 11.44 -1.09 24.78
CA ASN A 484 10.65 -1.55 23.64
C ASN A 484 9.74 -2.74 24.04
N LEU A 485 10.28 -3.73 24.77
CA LEU A 485 9.48 -4.83 25.32
C LEU A 485 8.42 -4.34 26.31
N PHE A 486 8.77 -3.40 27.19
CA PHE A 486 7.84 -2.80 28.14
C PHE A 486 6.60 -2.24 27.42
N PHE A 487 6.80 -1.40 26.39
CA PHE A 487 5.69 -0.76 25.67
C PHE A 487 4.92 -1.74 24.79
N GLN A 488 5.60 -2.69 24.14
CA GLN A 488 4.92 -3.75 23.38
C GLN A 488 4.01 -4.57 24.30
N MET A 489 4.52 -5.03 25.45
CA MET A 489 3.72 -5.77 26.44
C MET A 489 2.58 -4.92 27.00
N LEU A 490 2.81 -3.64 27.29
CA LEU A 490 1.77 -2.72 27.75
C LEU A 490 0.68 -2.48 26.69
N GLY A 491 1.05 -2.58 25.41
CA GLY A 491 0.13 -2.55 24.26
C GLY A 491 -0.91 -3.68 24.28
N TYR A 492 -0.57 -4.86 24.83
CA TYR A 492 -1.50 -5.99 24.97
C TYR A 492 -2.60 -5.70 25.99
N ASP A 493 -2.24 -5.26 27.20
CA ASP A 493 -3.19 -4.83 28.23
C ASP A 493 -2.59 -3.82 29.21
N GLY A 494 -3.28 -2.69 29.41
CA GLY A 494 -2.87 -1.67 30.38
C GLY A 494 -2.78 -2.19 31.83
N ARG A 495 -3.49 -3.28 32.16
CA ARG A 495 -3.40 -3.95 33.49
C ARG A 495 -1.99 -4.44 33.81
N TYR A 496 -1.12 -4.62 32.80
CA TYR A 496 0.25 -5.06 32.98
C TYR A 496 1.18 -3.99 33.53
N TYR A 497 0.77 -2.72 33.51
CA TYR A 497 1.61 -1.60 33.91
C TYR A 497 2.29 -1.84 35.26
N ARG A 498 1.53 -2.19 36.31
CA ARG A 498 2.10 -2.40 37.65
C ARG A 498 3.18 -3.49 37.66
N LYS A 499 3.00 -4.59 36.92
CA LYS A 499 3.97 -5.68 36.88
C LYS A 499 5.21 -5.28 36.10
N LEU A 500 5.01 -4.64 34.96
CA LEU A 500 6.08 -4.12 34.11
C LEU A 500 6.90 -3.02 34.82
N ALA A 501 6.24 -2.10 35.51
CA ALA A 501 6.88 -1.00 36.27
C ALA A 501 7.72 -1.51 37.45
N ASN A 502 7.40 -2.70 37.98
CA ASN A 502 8.18 -3.37 39.04
C ASN A 502 9.23 -4.34 38.50
N SER A 503 9.45 -4.38 37.18
CA SER A 503 10.44 -5.25 36.53
C SER A 503 11.66 -4.48 36.07
N ALA A 504 12.73 -5.18 35.70
CA ALA A 504 13.90 -4.55 35.08
C ALA A 504 13.63 -3.98 33.68
N LEU A 505 12.44 -4.20 33.11
CA LEU A 505 12.05 -3.65 31.80
C LEU A 505 11.69 -2.16 31.86
N TYR A 506 11.33 -1.64 33.03
CA TYR A 506 11.03 -0.22 33.22
C TYR A 506 12.32 0.58 33.36
N THR A 507 12.72 1.29 32.30
CA THR A 507 13.94 2.11 32.33
C THR A 507 13.70 3.60 32.07
N VAL A 508 12.50 3.98 31.60
CA VAL A 508 12.03 5.37 31.48
C VAL A 508 10.54 5.46 31.81
N ASP A 509 10.10 6.66 32.23
CA ASP A 509 8.68 6.96 32.39
C ASP A 509 7.93 6.86 31.05
N VAL A 510 6.63 6.60 31.11
CA VAL A 510 5.79 6.32 29.93
C VAL A 510 5.73 7.55 29.02
N PRO A 511 6.33 7.52 27.81
CA PRO A 511 6.14 8.58 26.84
C PRO A 511 4.69 8.52 26.35
N TYR A 512 3.93 9.59 26.54
CA TYR A 512 2.50 9.58 26.21
C TYR A 512 2.28 9.42 24.71
N TYR A 513 3.20 9.92 23.87
CA TYR A 513 3.18 9.67 22.44
C TYR A 513 3.13 8.16 22.10
N ILE A 514 3.83 7.29 22.81
CA ILE A 514 3.77 5.84 22.53
C ILE A 514 2.37 5.29 22.82
N LEU A 515 1.68 5.81 23.84
CA LEU A 515 0.29 5.42 24.13
C LEU A 515 -0.66 5.76 22.99
N THR A 516 -0.38 6.82 22.21
CA THR A 516 -1.17 7.21 21.04
C THR A 516 -1.17 6.13 19.95
N GLN A 517 -0.09 5.35 19.83
CA GLN A 517 0.02 4.24 18.87
C GLN A 517 -0.86 3.04 19.22
N HIS A 518 -1.37 2.97 20.46
CA HIS A 518 -2.13 1.83 20.99
C HIS A 518 -3.55 2.20 21.42
N ASN A 519 -4.25 3.04 20.63
CA ASN A 519 -5.65 3.42 20.81
C ASN A 519 -5.98 3.89 22.23
N LEU A 520 -5.45 5.04 22.61
CA LEU A 520 -5.67 5.65 23.91
C LEU A 520 -7.17 5.92 24.14
N SER A 521 -7.70 5.48 25.27
CA SER A 521 -9.11 5.63 25.65
C SER A 521 -9.24 5.94 27.14
N PRO A 522 -10.36 6.51 27.61
CA PRO A 522 -10.60 6.73 29.04
C PRO A 522 -10.34 5.47 29.89
N LEU A 523 -10.80 4.30 29.44
CA LEU A 523 -10.58 3.04 30.14
C LEU A 523 -9.10 2.66 30.24
N LYS A 524 -8.30 2.93 29.19
CA LYS A 524 -6.87 2.63 29.19
C LYS A 524 -6.12 3.55 30.16
N VAL A 525 -6.45 4.85 30.18
CA VAL A 525 -5.91 5.82 31.14
C VAL A 525 -6.20 5.35 32.58
N GLN A 526 -7.45 5.01 32.88
CA GLN A 526 -7.85 4.50 34.19
C GLN A 526 -7.04 3.28 34.64
N ARG A 527 -6.87 2.29 33.75
CA ARG A 527 -6.11 1.07 34.07
C ARG A 527 -4.62 1.35 34.34
N LEU A 528 -4.03 2.29 33.61
CA LEU A 528 -2.64 2.69 33.82
C LEU A 528 -2.48 3.37 35.19
N GLU A 529 -3.39 4.29 35.54
CA GLU A 529 -3.41 4.98 36.83
C GLU A 529 -3.68 4.02 38.01
N GLU A 530 -4.61 3.08 37.87
CA GLU A 530 -4.84 1.98 38.84
C GLU A 530 -3.58 1.13 39.06
N GLY A 531 -2.76 1.02 38.01
CA GLY A 531 -1.45 0.36 38.05
C GLY A 531 -0.34 1.22 38.69
N GLY A 532 -0.58 2.50 38.93
CA GLY A 532 0.36 3.46 39.52
C GLY A 532 1.06 4.38 38.52
N ALA A 533 0.62 4.44 37.25
CA ALA A 533 1.20 5.37 36.28
C ALA A 533 0.82 6.82 36.62
N ASP A 534 1.81 7.72 36.60
CA ASP A 534 1.57 9.16 36.69
C ASP A 534 1.46 9.75 35.27
N LEU A 535 0.23 10.10 34.88
CA LEU A 535 -0.08 10.63 33.55
C LEU A 535 -0.48 12.12 33.59
N ALA A 536 -0.41 12.76 34.77
CA ALA A 536 -0.84 14.14 34.96
C ALA A 536 0.29 15.16 34.73
N ASN A 537 1.50 14.73 34.39
CA ASN A 537 2.64 15.59 34.09
C ASN A 537 2.85 15.76 32.57
N LYS A 538 4.01 16.28 32.16
CA LYS A 538 4.49 16.26 30.76
C LYS A 538 5.32 15.00 30.50
N ASP A 539 5.23 14.46 29.29
CA ASP A 539 6.15 13.43 28.82
C ASP A 539 7.52 14.01 28.42
N ASP A 540 8.39 13.15 27.91
CA ASP A 540 9.74 13.51 27.46
C ASP A 540 9.74 14.54 26.31
N HIS A 541 8.69 14.63 25.49
CA HIS A 541 8.49 15.68 24.49
C HIS A 541 7.98 17.01 25.08
N GLY A 542 7.75 17.06 26.39
CA GLY A 542 7.17 18.21 27.06
C GLY A 542 5.66 18.33 26.88
N LYS A 543 4.96 17.25 26.51
CA LYS A 543 3.52 17.29 26.17
C LYS A 543 2.65 16.64 27.23
N THR A 544 1.50 17.25 27.48
CA THR A 544 0.46 16.71 28.37
C THR A 544 -0.35 15.64 27.67
N LEU A 545 -1.07 14.80 28.44
CA LEU A 545 -1.98 13.83 27.85
C LEU A 545 -3.14 14.50 27.09
N VAL A 546 -3.53 15.72 27.50
CA VAL A 546 -4.54 16.54 26.80
C VAL A 546 -4.06 16.92 25.41
N TYR A 547 -2.78 17.29 25.24
CA TYR A 547 -2.20 17.58 23.93
C TYR A 547 -2.30 16.38 22.98
N TYR A 548 -1.97 15.18 23.45
CA TYR A 548 -2.06 13.98 22.62
C TYR A 548 -3.50 13.59 22.28
N ALA A 549 -4.45 13.73 23.22
CA ALA A 549 -5.86 13.53 22.94
C ALA A 549 -6.40 14.51 21.87
N ALA A 550 -5.94 15.76 21.93
CA ALA A 550 -6.20 16.80 20.92
C ALA A 550 -5.58 16.45 19.56
N LEU A 551 -4.29 16.09 19.53
CA LEU A 551 -3.58 15.67 18.33
C LEU A 551 -4.24 14.47 17.64
N GLN A 552 -4.86 13.58 18.42
CA GLN A 552 -5.55 12.40 17.93
C GLN A 552 -7.01 12.61 17.52
N HIS A 553 -7.54 13.83 17.65
CA HIS A 553 -8.96 14.10 17.45
C HIS A 553 -9.89 13.20 18.29
N ASN A 554 -9.44 12.82 19.49
CA ASN A 554 -10.15 11.90 20.38
C ASN A 554 -11.04 12.66 21.37
N VAL A 555 -12.23 13.03 20.92
CA VAL A 555 -13.25 13.78 21.70
C VAL A 555 -13.57 13.10 23.03
N ALA A 556 -13.79 11.77 23.01
CA ALA A 556 -14.17 11.02 24.20
C ALA A 556 -13.09 11.10 25.29
N LEU A 557 -11.83 10.98 24.89
CA LEU A 557 -10.69 11.12 25.80
C LEU A 557 -10.52 12.56 26.28
N LEU A 558 -10.60 13.55 25.38
CA LEU A 558 -10.53 14.97 25.78
C LEU A 558 -11.55 15.33 26.85
N ASN A 559 -12.80 14.89 26.67
CA ASN A 559 -13.88 15.14 27.64
C ASN A 559 -13.60 14.44 28.98
N TYR A 560 -13.10 13.20 28.96
CA TYR A 560 -12.68 12.50 30.17
C TYR A 560 -11.58 13.25 30.92
N LEU A 561 -10.49 13.60 30.23
CA LEU A 561 -9.35 14.29 30.83
C LEU A 561 -9.75 15.65 31.43
N GLN A 562 -10.63 16.39 30.74
CA GLN A 562 -11.18 17.65 31.23
C GLN A 562 -12.02 17.47 32.50
N GLN A 563 -12.84 16.43 32.58
CA GLN A 563 -13.63 16.13 33.77
C GLN A 563 -12.78 15.66 34.95
N GLN A 564 -11.67 14.95 34.68
CA GLN A 564 -10.74 14.50 35.71
C GLN A 564 -9.73 15.59 36.14
N GLY A 565 -9.73 16.76 35.50
CA GLY A 565 -8.86 17.87 35.88
C GLY A 565 -7.40 17.69 35.47
N TYR A 566 -7.12 16.91 34.41
CA TYR A 566 -5.79 16.84 33.83
C TYR A 566 -5.33 18.22 33.36
N PRO A 567 -4.03 18.58 33.49
CA PRO A 567 -3.58 19.90 33.09
C PRO A 567 -3.67 20.07 31.56
N PHE A 568 -4.17 21.23 31.14
CA PHE A 568 -4.18 21.66 29.74
C PHE A 568 -2.74 21.77 29.22
N ASP A 569 -1.95 22.58 29.93
CA ASP A 569 -0.51 22.77 29.76
C ASP A 569 0.10 23.03 31.16
N LEU A 570 1.41 22.93 31.27
CA LEU A 570 2.19 23.26 32.46
C LEU A 570 3.16 24.39 32.09
N ASP A 571 2.81 25.62 32.44
CA ASP A 571 3.55 26.87 32.15
C ASP A 571 5.07 26.65 32.16
N GLU A 572 5.71 26.69 30.98
CA GLU A 572 7.17 26.66 30.68
C GLU A 572 7.50 26.07 29.29
N ASP A 573 6.50 25.69 28.48
CA ASP A 573 6.73 25.13 27.14
C ASP A 573 6.55 26.16 26.02
N ASN A 574 7.62 26.34 25.23
CA ASN A 574 7.64 27.16 24.01
C ASN A 574 7.03 26.45 22.77
N GLY A 575 6.60 25.21 22.92
CA GLY A 575 5.95 24.39 21.88
C GLY A 575 4.44 24.55 21.84
N GLU A 576 3.76 23.70 21.08
CA GLU A 576 2.31 23.83 20.90
C GLU A 576 1.52 23.36 22.13
N ASP A 577 0.47 24.10 22.48
CA ASP A 577 -0.54 23.65 23.44
C ASP A 577 -1.62 22.77 22.75
N PRO A 578 -2.55 22.18 23.51
CA PRO A 578 -3.62 21.37 22.92
C PRO A 578 -4.51 22.12 21.90
N LEU A 579 -4.76 23.42 22.07
CA LEU A 579 -5.62 24.19 21.17
C LEU A 579 -4.91 24.52 19.86
N HIS A 580 -3.60 24.81 19.89
CA HIS A 580 -2.76 24.89 18.69
C HIS A 580 -2.86 23.63 17.83
N ALA A 581 -2.82 22.45 18.46
CA ALA A 581 -2.89 21.18 17.74
C ALA A 581 -4.22 21.01 16.99
N VAL A 582 -5.33 21.34 17.66
CA VAL A 582 -6.69 21.17 17.11
C VAL A 582 -7.03 22.19 16.03
N LEU A 583 -6.56 23.43 16.16
CA LEU A 583 -6.86 24.49 15.21
C LEU A 583 -6.06 24.40 13.90
N PHE A 584 -5.13 23.45 13.75
CA PHE A 584 -4.31 23.34 12.55
C PHE A 584 -4.93 22.38 11.50
N PRO A 585 -5.60 22.90 10.45
CA PRO A 585 -6.38 22.10 9.49
C PRO A 585 -5.59 21.12 8.59
N GLU A 586 -4.28 21.25 8.56
CA GLU A 586 -3.38 20.52 7.66
C GLU A 586 -2.58 19.44 8.41
N ARG A 587 -2.97 19.12 9.65
CA ARG A 587 -2.50 17.92 10.34
C ARG A 587 -3.18 16.68 9.79
N TYR A 588 -2.45 15.58 9.74
CA TYR A 588 -2.93 14.28 9.24
C TYR A 588 -4.24 13.80 9.89
N GLN A 589 -4.43 14.05 11.20
CA GLN A 589 -5.59 13.59 11.96
C GLN A 589 -6.76 14.59 11.96
N PHE A 590 -6.63 15.72 11.25
CA PHE A 590 -7.64 16.78 11.27
C PHE A 590 -9.01 16.31 10.79
N SER A 591 -10.04 16.58 11.59
CA SER A 591 -11.44 16.41 11.22
C SER A 591 -12.24 17.68 11.50
N ALA A 592 -12.89 18.21 10.46
CA ALA A 592 -13.78 19.38 10.56
C ALA A 592 -15.06 19.07 11.34
N GLU A 593 -15.54 17.82 11.30
CA GLU A 593 -16.82 17.40 11.88
C GLU A 593 -16.85 17.58 13.40
N HIS A 594 -15.75 17.25 14.08
CA HIS A 594 -15.64 17.30 15.54
C HIS A 594 -14.94 18.56 16.05
N LEU A 595 -14.51 19.48 15.16
CA LEU A 595 -13.65 20.59 15.56
C LEU A 595 -14.32 21.51 16.59
N LEU A 596 -15.60 21.86 16.39
CA LEU A 596 -16.33 22.72 17.33
C LEU A 596 -16.41 22.09 18.72
N GLU A 597 -16.76 20.81 18.81
CA GLU A 597 -16.84 20.09 20.09
C GLU A 597 -15.48 20.00 20.80
N MET A 598 -14.41 19.76 20.04
CA MET A 598 -13.06 19.74 20.60
C MET A 598 -12.64 21.11 21.13
N VAL A 599 -12.87 22.18 20.35
CA VAL A 599 -12.62 23.55 20.81
C VAL A 599 -13.47 23.85 22.04
N ASP A 600 -14.73 23.41 22.09
CA ASP A 600 -15.59 23.59 23.28
C ASP A 600 -15.01 22.96 24.54
N ILE A 601 -14.44 21.76 24.44
CA ILE A 601 -13.79 21.10 25.57
C ILE A 601 -12.53 21.86 25.98
N LEU A 602 -11.69 22.22 25.01
CA LEU A 602 -10.41 22.90 25.28
C LEU A 602 -10.60 24.31 25.84
N MET A 603 -11.59 25.06 25.38
CA MET A 603 -11.87 26.41 25.88
C MET A 603 -12.37 26.43 27.34
N ARG A 604 -12.88 25.32 27.89
CA ARG A 604 -13.22 25.21 29.33
C ARG A 604 -12.01 25.27 30.25
N TYR A 605 -10.84 24.92 29.74
CA TYR A 605 -9.58 25.12 30.45
C TYR A 605 -9.15 26.60 30.50
N GLN A 606 -9.86 27.49 29.79
CA GLN A 606 -9.56 28.92 29.70
C GLN A 606 -8.12 29.19 29.21
N PRO A 607 -7.72 28.64 28.06
CA PRO A 607 -6.36 28.82 27.55
C PRO A 607 -6.11 30.27 27.15
N THR A 608 -4.84 30.68 27.20
CA THR A 608 -4.42 31.97 26.65
C THR A 608 -4.42 31.88 25.13
N ILE A 609 -5.18 32.78 24.47
CA ILE A 609 -5.19 32.86 23.01
C ILE A 609 -4.06 33.77 22.56
N ASP A 610 -3.06 33.20 21.90
CA ASP A 610 -1.91 33.92 21.36
C ASP A 610 -2.03 34.16 19.84
N GLU A 611 -0.98 34.72 19.22
CA GLU A 611 -0.97 34.96 17.79
C GLU A 611 -0.98 33.68 16.94
N PHE A 612 -0.39 32.59 17.42
CA PHE A 612 -0.24 31.34 16.66
C PHE A 612 -1.57 30.57 16.58
N HIS A 613 -2.41 30.69 17.59
CA HIS A 613 -3.82 30.30 17.51
C HIS A 613 -4.56 31.08 16.43
N LEU A 614 -4.39 32.41 16.38
CA LEU A 614 -5.07 33.27 15.42
C LEU A 614 -4.58 33.03 13.99
N ARG A 615 -3.30 32.77 13.76
CA ARG A 615 -2.78 32.37 12.44
C ARG A 615 -3.41 31.05 11.97
N ARG A 616 -3.56 30.06 12.87
CA ARG A 616 -4.28 28.80 12.57
C ARG A 616 -5.76 29.05 12.26
N MET A 617 -6.43 29.97 12.97
CA MET A 617 -7.79 30.42 12.64
C MET A 617 -7.88 31.12 11.28
N ALA A 618 -6.87 31.90 10.87
CA ALA A 618 -6.81 32.51 9.55
C ALA A 618 -6.69 31.46 8.44
N LEU A 619 -5.91 30.39 8.67
CA LEU A 619 -5.89 29.24 7.77
C LEU A 619 -7.24 28.50 7.76
N LEU A 620 -7.87 28.28 8.91
CA LEU A 620 -9.23 27.72 8.97
C LEU A 620 -10.25 28.57 8.20
N LYS A 621 -10.17 29.91 8.27
CA LYS A 621 -11.02 30.82 7.49
C LYS A 621 -10.83 30.62 5.99
N LEU A 622 -9.60 30.40 5.54
CA LEU A 622 -9.27 30.13 4.14
C LEU A 622 -9.79 28.77 3.68
N LEU A 623 -9.62 27.72 4.49
CA LEU A 623 -9.89 26.33 4.10
C LEU A 623 -11.34 25.87 4.41
N TYR A 624 -11.95 26.41 5.47
CA TYR A 624 -13.28 26.05 5.98
C TYR A 624 -14.03 27.29 6.48
N PRO A 625 -14.44 28.21 5.58
CA PRO A 625 -15.00 29.50 5.96
C PRO A 625 -16.26 29.40 6.84
N LEU A 626 -17.13 28.41 6.59
CA LEU A 626 -18.34 28.18 7.40
C LEU A 626 -18.00 27.71 8.81
N LEU A 627 -17.03 26.81 8.95
CA LEU A 627 -16.57 26.31 10.26
C LEU A 627 -15.89 27.42 11.06
N TYR A 628 -15.07 28.23 10.39
CA TYR A 628 -14.50 29.44 10.98
C TYR A 628 -15.59 30.41 11.48
N GLN A 629 -16.64 30.65 10.71
CA GLN A 629 -17.75 31.51 11.13
C GLN A 629 -18.45 30.97 12.37
N GLN A 630 -18.67 29.65 12.45
CA GLN A 630 -19.26 29.01 13.63
C GLN A 630 -18.35 29.17 14.86
N LEU A 631 -17.06 28.86 14.72
CA LEU A 631 -16.08 28.96 15.80
C LEU A 631 -15.93 30.39 16.31
N SER A 632 -15.75 31.37 15.42
CA SER A 632 -15.58 32.78 15.79
C SER A 632 -16.85 33.40 16.36
N HIS A 633 -18.03 32.94 15.95
CA HIS A 633 -19.29 33.35 16.57
C HIS A 633 -19.43 32.81 18.00
N HIS A 634 -19.07 31.53 18.23
CA HIS A 634 -19.16 30.91 19.54
C HIS A 634 -18.07 31.39 20.51
N TYR A 635 -16.86 31.60 19.99
CA TYR A 635 -15.68 32.11 20.71
C TYR A 635 -15.13 33.38 20.02
N PRO A 636 -15.66 34.57 20.36
CA PRO A 636 -15.24 35.83 19.76
C PRO A 636 -13.74 36.10 19.84
N GLN A 637 -13.05 35.60 20.87
CA GLN A 637 -11.60 35.69 21.04
C GLN A 637 -10.79 34.92 19.97
N LEU A 638 -11.40 34.01 19.21
CA LEU A 638 -10.79 33.32 18.07
C LEU A 638 -11.05 34.01 16.73
N SER A 639 -11.68 35.20 16.73
CA SER A 639 -11.92 35.97 15.52
C SER A 639 -10.63 36.58 14.98
N VAL A 640 -10.44 36.51 13.66
CA VAL A 640 -9.27 37.09 12.97
C VAL A 640 -9.68 38.23 12.04
N THR A 641 -8.79 39.21 11.92
CA THR A 641 -8.88 40.28 10.93
C THR A 641 -8.49 39.78 9.54
N ASP A 642 -8.81 40.53 8.48
CA ASP A 642 -8.48 40.13 7.11
C ASP A 642 -6.97 40.18 6.80
N ASP A 643 -6.20 40.91 7.59
CA ASP A 643 -4.74 41.04 7.50
C ASP A 643 -3.98 40.07 8.43
N MET A 644 -4.68 39.20 9.16
CA MET A 644 -4.04 38.17 9.99
C MET A 644 -3.15 37.27 9.13
N ALA A 645 -1.88 37.15 9.52
CA ALA A 645 -0.93 36.30 8.82
C ALA A 645 -1.38 34.83 8.84
N LEU A 646 -1.09 34.09 7.77
CA LEU A 646 -1.22 32.64 7.76
C LEU A 646 -0.05 32.00 8.55
N PRO A 647 -0.17 30.74 8.99
CA PRO A 647 0.93 30.03 9.62
C PRO A 647 2.17 30.04 8.71
N SER A 648 3.32 30.39 9.27
CA SER A 648 4.61 30.51 8.56
C SER A 648 5.25 29.15 8.26
N VAL A 649 4.71 28.08 8.84
CA VAL A 649 5.20 26.70 8.77
C VAL A 649 4.01 25.80 8.50
N LYS A 650 4.20 24.74 7.73
CA LYS A 650 3.21 23.66 7.60
C LYS A 650 3.73 22.34 8.22
N PRO A 651 2.83 21.46 8.71
CA PRO A 651 3.18 20.09 9.05
C PRO A 651 3.73 19.32 7.83
N ASN A 652 4.27 18.12 8.06
CA ASN A 652 4.75 17.24 6.99
C ASN A 652 3.62 16.47 6.31
#